data_AF-A0A6M4WXM7-F1
#
_entry.id   AF-A0A6M4WXM7-F1
#
_cell.length_a   1.000
_cell.length_b   1.000
_cell.length_c   1.000
_cell.angle_alpha   90.00
_cell.angle_beta   90.00
_cell.angle_gamma   90.00
#
_symmetry.space_group_name_H-M   'P 1'
#
loop_
_entity.id
_entity.type
_entity.pdbx_description
1 polymer ?
#
loop_
_entity_poly.entity_id
_entity_poly.type
_entity_poly.pdbx_seq_one_letter_code
_entity_poly.pdbx_strand_id
1 'polypeptide(L)'
;MNVGSPTGQQRQFPSGAAYAEALQHTQLCFEHPELKGARPELTKLGLPRAISGAFASVFSLTSAASGRRYAVKCFTRHVPDQELRYQAISRRLAQLDPAELSQPWNLGFEYLPDAIGVGQERYPVLKMEWIEAVTLSSWLDDNHTDRFAVDRLADRFEALTRDLSEHEIAHGDLQHGNLLVASDDTLRLVDYDGMYVPALAGLGGTERGHRNYQSPMRGNDDFGAALDRFSAWVIFMSLKATAADPALWHRLHEPSGEFLLLTEEDFKSPGGSTGLQTLLTHPDPTVRGLADQVKSLAFQPLDVLPPLAHAIPKQRAAATTTTSASAPPTTTHSGTGGLPDWMTGHVPPQAALSATSPDGFHIRTPLDVVTAALWPLLLAATALVIVAGFPTPLIGSGVPVIVAAVITAFARSRRVERARSRAVLGRLTDELAQLDDPVKAAEKLRKDKAKFDAAETKRTTAYPQEQNRLTARYHAALKEAEKRKVRKQRDIDKKIDGLSEDLRKALAKALADKQAAYVRDQLGRRLISQSPPHGIGPKLAARLAAAGIRSAADFKGYRSVQNNSYNSTGAVLVLTSGRAINVQGIGEAKAIALDVWRKDLFASAVARQPSALSAAERQQIEQGITHRRAQLALQRKAVESEIEASREQARKHLEDGKERLARENTLAGDRARQQRQEFGRRTVALQQNSALHGRLSASMEAARLRHRGLSYASYVRFLYIGR
;
A
#
# COMPACT_ATOMS: atom_id res chain seq x y z
N MET A 1 12.30 -13.54 31.50
CA MET A 1 12.60 -12.63 30.38
C MET A 1 11.44 -11.65 30.27
N ASN A 2 11.65 -10.42 30.71
CA ASN A 2 10.64 -9.36 30.67
C ASN A 2 10.45 -8.91 29.22
N VAL A 3 9.31 -9.22 28.62
CA VAL A 3 8.87 -8.63 27.36
C VAL A 3 7.82 -7.58 27.72
N GLY A 4 8.24 -6.32 27.69
CA GLY A 4 7.38 -5.18 28.04
C GLY A 4 6.22 -4.99 27.06
N SER A 5 5.06 -4.60 27.60
CA SER A 5 3.83 -4.26 26.88
C SER A 5 4.05 -3.14 25.85
N PRO A 6 3.53 -3.25 24.61
CA PRO A 6 3.53 -2.12 23.68
C PRO A 6 2.27 -1.27 23.90
N THR A 7 2.31 -0.39 24.89
CA THR A 7 1.53 0.86 24.84
C THR A 7 2.32 1.87 24.02
N GLY A 8 2.38 1.67 22.70
CA GLY A 8 2.97 2.66 21.80
C GLY A 8 1.95 3.74 21.47
N GLN A 9 2.15 4.96 21.99
CA GLN A 9 1.85 6.15 21.18
C GLN A 9 2.46 5.92 19.80
N GLN A 10 1.76 6.32 18.74
CA GLN A 10 2.35 6.32 17.41
C GLN A 10 3.68 7.10 17.50
N ARG A 11 4.80 6.39 17.35
CA ARG A 11 6.12 6.89 17.75
C ARG A 11 6.38 8.20 17.01
N GLN A 12 6.46 9.30 17.75
CA GLN A 12 6.68 10.60 17.16
C GLN A 12 8.15 10.68 16.73
N PHE A 13 8.38 10.76 15.42
CA PHE A 13 9.74 10.86 14.90
C PHE A 13 10.34 12.25 15.20
N PRO A 14 11.65 12.34 15.46
CA PRO A 14 12.35 13.60 15.64
C PRO A 14 12.27 14.51 14.41
N SER A 15 12.36 15.81 14.65
CA SER A 15 12.53 16.79 13.59
C SER A 15 13.94 16.69 12.99
N GLY A 16 14.14 17.20 11.78
CA GLY A 16 15.48 17.30 11.18
C GLY A 16 16.46 18.09 12.05
N ALA A 17 15.98 19.12 12.76
CA ALA A 17 16.78 19.89 13.70
C ALA A 17 17.23 19.06 14.91
N ALA A 18 16.34 18.23 15.47
CA ALA A 18 16.68 17.34 16.59
C ALA A 18 17.70 16.25 16.17
N TYR A 19 17.62 15.76 14.93
CA TYR A 19 18.68 14.89 14.37
C TYR A 19 20.00 15.65 14.20
N ALA A 20 19.98 16.86 13.64
CA ALA A 20 21.18 17.67 13.48
C ALA A 20 21.84 17.99 14.84
N GLU A 21 21.05 18.20 15.89
CA GLU A 21 21.54 18.35 17.26
C GLU A 21 22.23 17.07 17.76
N ALA A 22 21.57 15.91 17.64
CA ALA A 22 22.16 14.63 18.04
C ALA A 22 23.46 14.32 17.28
N LEU A 23 23.51 14.67 15.99
CA LEU A 23 24.67 14.42 15.11
C LEU A 23 25.88 15.31 15.43
N GLN A 24 25.75 16.36 16.24
CA GLN A 24 26.92 17.08 16.76
C GLN A 24 27.76 16.20 17.71
N HIS A 25 27.19 15.11 18.22
CA HIS A 25 27.83 14.17 19.14
C HIS A 25 27.64 12.71 18.67
N THR A 26 28.15 12.38 17.48
CA THR A 26 28.03 11.04 16.86
C THR A 26 28.58 9.90 17.71
N GLN A 27 29.54 10.17 18.60
CA GLN A 27 30.07 9.21 19.57
C GLN A 27 29.08 8.79 20.65
N LEU A 28 28.05 9.63 20.91
CA LEU A 28 27.01 9.38 21.90
C LEU A 28 25.72 8.86 21.26
N CYS A 29 25.35 9.36 20.07
CA CYS A 29 24.07 9.01 19.45
C CYS A 29 24.12 7.71 18.64
N PHE A 30 25.29 7.27 18.15
CA PHE A 30 25.42 6.00 17.41
C PHE A 30 26.15 4.91 18.17
N GLU A 31 25.71 3.68 17.95
CA GLU A 31 26.40 2.46 18.39
C GLU A 31 27.06 1.70 17.23
N HIS A 32 26.56 1.90 16.01
CA HIS A 32 27.07 1.22 14.81
C HIS A 32 28.57 1.57 14.58
N PRO A 33 29.47 0.60 14.36
CA PRO A 33 30.92 0.84 14.28
C PRO A 33 31.34 1.91 13.26
N GLU A 34 30.71 1.93 12.09
CA GLU A 34 31.01 2.91 11.04
C GLU A 34 30.42 4.31 11.31
N LEU A 35 29.42 4.43 12.19
CA LEU A 35 28.73 5.70 12.46
C LEU A 35 29.16 6.33 13.79
N LYS A 36 29.60 5.51 14.74
CA LYS A 36 30.05 5.96 16.06
C LYS A 36 31.33 6.79 15.91
N GLY A 37 31.26 8.05 16.32
CA GLY A 37 32.36 9.00 16.17
C GLY A 37 32.61 9.48 14.73
N ALA A 38 31.71 9.14 13.78
CA ALA A 38 31.80 9.64 12.41
C ALA A 38 31.62 11.16 12.36
N ARG A 39 32.29 11.82 11.41
CA ARG A 39 32.28 13.28 11.27
C ARG A 39 31.19 13.70 10.28
N PRO A 40 30.14 14.42 10.71
CA PRO A 40 29.14 14.93 9.78
C PRO A 40 29.73 16.05 8.90
N GLU A 41 29.28 16.15 7.67
CA GLU A 41 29.51 17.34 6.84
C GLU A 41 28.80 18.53 7.50
N LEU A 42 29.50 19.66 7.63
CA LEU A 42 29.00 20.84 8.32
C LEU A 42 28.60 21.94 7.33
N THR A 43 27.59 22.71 7.71
CA THR A 43 27.25 23.98 7.07
C THR A 43 28.31 25.04 7.35
N LYS A 44 28.23 26.19 6.67
CA LYS A 44 29.08 27.37 6.96
C LYS A 44 28.97 27.86 8.42
N LEU A 45 27.90 27.50 9.13
CA LEU A 45 27.67 27.83 10.53
C LEU A 45 28.20 26.75 11.50
N GLY A 46 28.88 25.72 11.00
CA GLY A 46 29.45 24.64 11.82
C GLY A 46 28.45 23.59 12.31
N LEU A 47 27.19 23.64 11.86
CA LEU A 47 26.16 22.64 12.21
C LEU A 47 26.08 21.51 11.17
N PRO A 48 25.74 20.27 11.55
CA PRO A 48 25.52 19.17 10.61
C PRO A 48 24.57 19.57 9.48
N ARG A 49 25.05 19.42 8.24
CA ARG A 49 24.34 19.80 7.03
C ARG A 49 23.28 18.75 6.71
N ALA A 50 22.02 19.10 6.94
CA ALA A 50 20.89 18.31 6.49
C ALA A 50 20.59 18.57 5.01
N ILE A 51 20.55 17.51 4.21
CA ILE A 51 19.89 17.50 2.90
C ILE A 51 18.45 17.09 3.20
N SER A 52 17.55 18.06 3.25
CA SER A 52 16.18 17.86 3.74
C SER A 52 15.23 17.47 2.60
N GLY A 53 14.47 16.38 2.81
CA GLY A 53 13.32 16.01 2.00
C GLY A 53 12.01 16.09 2.79
N ALA A 54 10.87 15.81 2.15
CA ALA A 54 9.55 15.91 2.78
C ALA A 54 9.32 14.93 3.96
N PHE A 55 10.05 13.81 3.99
CA PHE A 55 9.82 12.68 4.92
C PHE A 55 11.06 12.25 5.71
N ALA A 56 12.24 12.81 5.40
CA ALA A 56 13.49 12.46 6.04
C ALA A 56 14.51 13.61 5.93
N SER A 57 15.52 13.57 6.81
CA SER A 57 16.72 14.39 6.71
C SER A 57 17.91 13.47 6.45
N VAL A 58 18.63 13.72 5.36
CA VAL A 58 19.82 12.95 4.99
C VAL A 58 21.07 13.72 5.40
N PHE A 59 22.00 13.04 6.05
CA PHE A 59 23.26 13.62 6.49
C PHE A 59 24.43 12.85 5.89
N SER A 60 25.44 13.56 5.43
CA SER A 60 26.71 12.95 4.99
C SER A 60 27.63 12.80 6.21
N LEU A 61 28.08 11.58 6.50
CA LEU A 61 28.99 11.27 7.60
C LEU A 61 30.24 10.56 7.07
N THR A 62 31.42 10.98 7.51
CA THR A 62 32.68 10.27 7.25
C THR A 62 33.04 9.41 8.46
N SER A 63 33.10 8.10 8.28
CA SER A 63 33.46 7.13 9.31
C SER A 63 34.86 7.40 9.84
N ALA A 64 34.98 7.46 11.16
CA ALA A 64 36.27 7.57 11.82
C ALA A 64 37.07 6.26 11.78
N ALA A 65 36.38 5.12 11.60
CA ALA A 65 37.01 3.80 11.61
C ALA A 65 37.61 3.44 10.25
N SER A 66 36.87 3.66 9.16
CA SER A 66 37.25 3.25 7.81
C SER A 66 37.63 4.40 6.88
N GLY A 67 37.33 5.65 7.26
CA GLY A 67 37.46 6.82 6.38
C GLY A 67 36.40 6.89 5.27
N ARG A 68 35.54 5.87 5.13
CA ARG A 68 34.47 5.84 4.13
C ARG A 68 33.37 6.85 4.47
N ARG A 69 32.72 7.35 3.43
CA ARG A 69 31.63 8.32 3.55
C ARG A 69 30.28 7.62 3.37
N TYR A 70 29.30 8.02 4.15
CA TYR A 70 27.95 7.46 4.15
C TYR A 70 26.89 8.56 4.12
N ALA A 71 25.81 8.32 3.39
CA ALA A 71 24.54 9.01 3.58
C ALA A 71 23.74 8.31 4.68
N VAL A 72 23.36 9.04 5.72
CA VAL A 72 22.48 8.56 6.80
C VAL A 72 21.13 9.26 6.67
N LYS A 73 20.11 8.52 6.22
CA LYS A 73 18.72 9.00 6.11
C LYS A 73 18.02 8.77 7.44
N CYS A 74 17.71 9.86 8.13
CA CYS A 74 16.96 9.90 9.38
C CYS A 74 15.50 10.22 9.09
N PHE A 75 14.58 9.33 9.45
CA PHE A 75 13.16 9.49 9.17
C PHE A 75 12.53 10.54 10.09
N THR A 76 11.77 11.48 9.55
CA THR A 76 11.15 12.58 10.34
C THR A 76 9.65 12.37 10.55
N ARG A 77 9.07 11.32 9.96
CA ARG A 77 7.67 10.93 10.10
C ARG A 77 7.53 9.42 10.01
N HIS A 78 6.50 8.89 10.66
CA HIS A 78 6.14 7.49 10.52
C HIS A 78 5.45 7.25 9.16
N VAL A 79 5.99 6.35 8.34
CA VAL A 79 5.37 5.87 7.10
C VAL A 79 4.97 4.39 7.29
N PRO A 80 3.70 4.01 7.04
CA PRO A 80 3.27 2.61 7.14
C PRO A 80 4.14 1.66 6.31
N ASP A 81 4.41 0.47 6.84
CA ASP A 81 5.22 -0.61 6.24
C ASP A 81 6.66 -0.24 5.85
N GLN A 82 7.13 0.98 6.15
CA GLN A 82 8.46 1.46 5.77
C GLN A 82 9.59 0.61 6.36
N GLU A 83 9.48 0.26 7.64
CA GLU A 83 10.44 -0.61 8.31
C GLU A 83 10.50 -1.99 7.66
N LEU A 84 9.34 -2.61 7.44
CA LEU A 84 9.24 -3.92 6.76
C LEU A 84 9.89 -3.88 5.38
N ARG A 85 9.65 -2.81 4.60
CA ARG A 85 10.21 -2.60 3.25
C ARG A 85 11.72 -2.49 3.29
N TYR A 86 12.27 -1.57 4.07
CA TYR A 86 13.71 -1.38 4.11
C TYR A 86 14.45 -2.58 4.70
N GLN A 87 13.86 -3.30 5.67
CA GLN A 87 14.44 -4.56 6.15
C GLN A 87 14.45 -5.64 5.07
N ALA A 88 13.41 -5.74 4.25
CA ALA A 88 13.38 -6.70 3.15
C ALA A 88 14.38 -6.34 2.05
N ILE A 89 14.44 -5.06 1.66
CA ILE A 89 15.38 -4.54 0.65
C ILE A 89 16.82 -4.74 1.15
N SER A 90 17.12 -4.30 2.38
CA SER A 90 18.45 -4.44 2.98
C SER A 90 18.91 -5.90 3.05
N ARG A 91 18.03 -6.83 3.47
CA ARG A 91 18.35 -8.26 3.46
C ARG A 91 18.59 -8.80 2.06
N ARG A 92 17.80 -8.40 1.06
CA ARG A 92 17.96 -8.88 -0.31
C ARG A 92 19.25 -8.36 -0.94
N LEU A 93 19.55 -7.08 -0.80
CA LEU A 93 20.77 -6.48 -1.36
C LEU A 93 22.04 -7.04 -0.71
N ALA A 94 22.00 -7.34 0.59
CA ALA A 94 23.12 -7.98 1.30
C ALA A 94 23.39 -9.43 0.87
N GLN A 95 22.44 -10.08 0.18
CA GLN A 95 22.59 -11.45 -0.35
C GLN A 95 23.17 -11.48 -1.76
N LEU A 96 23.31 -10.34 -2.42
CA LEU A 96 23.92 -10.26 -3.75
C LEU A 96 25.44 -10.42 -3.62
N ASP A 97 26.02 -11.38 -4.35
CA ASP A 97 27.47 -11.50 -4.46
C ASP A 97 27.99 -10.46 -5.46
N PRO A 98 28.85 -9.51 -5.05
CA PRO A 98 29.44 -8.54 -5.97
C PRO A 98 30.17 -9.17 -7.17
N ALA A 99 30.64 -10.41 -7.05
CA ALA A 99 31.30 -11.13 -8.15
C ALA A 99 30.32 -11.65 -9.20
N GLU A 100 29.04 -11.80 -8.87
CA GLU A 100 27.98 -12.25 -9.79
C GLU A 100 27.30 -11.07 -10.51
N LEU A 101 27.50 -9.84 -10.04
CA LEU A 101 26.94 -8.65 -10.66
C LEU A 101 27.80 -8.19 -11.84
N SER A 102 27.15 -7.71 -12.91
CA SER A 102 27.84 -7.14 -14.07
C SER A 102 28.67 -5.90 -13.75
N GLN A 103 28.28 -5.18 -12.70
CA GLN A 103 28.95 -4.00 -12.16
C GLN A 103 28.44 -3.70 -10.74
N PRO A 104 29.11 -2.84 -9.95
CA PRO A 104 28.73 -2.55 -8.56
C PRO A 104 27.55 -1.58 -8.46
N TRP A 105 26.42 -1.87 -9.10
CA TRP A 105 25.27 -0.97 -9.15
C TRP A 105 24.55 -0.84 -7.81
N ASN A 106 24.63 -1.84 -6.94
CA ASN A 106 24.05 -1.85 -5.60
C ASN A 106 25.01 -1.14 -4.63
N LEU A 107 24.72 0.13 -4.33
CA LEU A 107 25.44 0.83 -3.26
C LEU A 107 25.22 0.11 -1.92
N GLY A 108 26.22 0.14 -1.04
CA GLY A 108 26.08 -0.43 0.30
C GLY A 108 24.84 0.14 0.99
N PHE A 109 23.86 -0.72 1.31
CA PHE A 109 22.52 -0.33 1.76
C PHE A 109 22.13 -1.11 3.01
N GLU A 110 21.95 -0.41 4.13
CA GLU A 110 21.69 -1.05 5.41
C GLU A 110 20.62 -0.31 6.22
N TYR A 111 19.53 -1.01 6.53
CA TYR A 111 18.50 -0.52 7.43
C TYR A 111 18.84 -0.88 8.88
N LEU A 112 18.95 0.14 9.73
CA LEU A 112 19.32 -0.02 11.14
C LEU A 112 18.12 0.40 12.02
N PRO A 113 17.39 -0.54 12.65
CA PRO A 113 16.11 -0.25 13.33
C PRO A 113 16.23 0.60 14.59
N ASP A 114 17.34 0.49 15.33
CA ASP A 114 17.59 1.20 16.60
C ASP A 114 18.96 1.89 16.59
N ALA A 115 19.19 2.77 15.61
CA ALA A 115 20.53 3.23 15.27
C ALA A 115 20.96 4.52 15.95
N ILE A 116 20.08 5.54 15.99
CA ILE A 116 20.42 6.90 16.45
C ILE A 116 19.65 7.25 17.72
N GLY A 117 20.36 7.64 18.77
CA GLY A 117 19.78 8.19 20.00
C GLY A 117 19.41 9.66 19.81
N VAL A 118 18.14 10.01 20.06
CA VAL A 118 17.66 11.41 20.10
C VAL A 118 16.81 11.58 21.36
N GLY A 119 17.28 12.39 22.30
CA GLY A 119 16.69 12.47 23.64
C GLY A 119 16.87 11.17 24.42
N GLN A 120 15.77 10.58 24.90
CA GLN A 120 15.76 9.31 25.65
C GLN A 120 15.40 8.09 24.78
N GLU A 121 15.13 8.30 23.49
CA GLU A 121 14.69 7.26 22.57
C GLU A 121 15.71 7.01 21.45
N ARG A 122 15.67 5.80 20.87
CA ARG A 122 16.48 5.41 19.71
C ARG A 122 15.62 5.25 18.47
N TYR A 123 16.07 5.74 17.33
CA TYR A 123 15.29 5.76 16.09
C TYR A 123 16.00 5.01 14.97
N PRO A 124 15.23 4.49 14.00
CA PRO A 124 15.80 3.84 12.84
C PRO A 124 16.49 4.85 11.93
N VAL A 125 17.56 4.40 11.28
CA VAL A 125 18.17 5.12 10.15
C VAL A 125 18.43 4.17 9.01
N LEU A 126 18.50 4.72 7.81
CA LEU A 126 19.01 4.02 6.65
C LEU A 126 20.42 4.53 6.36
N LYS A 127 21.41 3.63 6.41
CA LYS A 127 22.81 3.90 6.09
C LYS A 127 23.08 3.47 4.65
N MET A 128 23.53 4.40 3.82
CA MET A 128 23.87 4.19 2.42
C MET A 128 25.31 4.61 2.17
N GLU A 129 26.04 3.87 1.36
CA GLU A 129 27.36 4.28 0.88
C GLU A 129 27.29 5.58 0.08
N TRP A 130 28.19 6.51 0.36
CA TRP A 130 28.34 7.73 -0.41
C TRP A 130 29.39 7.54 -1.49
N ILE A 131 29.03 7.77 -2.75
CA ILE A 131 29.94 7.71 -3.88
C ILE A 131 30.03 9.07 -4.58
N GLU A 132 31.21 9.37 -5.12
CA GLU A 132 31.39 10.50 -6.03
C GLU A 132 30.93 10.09 -7.43
N ALA A 133 29.73 10.52 -7.80
CA ALA A 133 29.11 10.24 -9.08
C ALA A 133 28.20 11.39 -9.48
N VAL A 134 27.94 11.53 -10.77
CA VAL A 134 26.99 12.51 -11.34
C VAL A 134 25.73 11.79 -11.80
N THR A 135 24.60 12.49 -11.89
CA THR A 135 23.37 11.91 -12.44
C THR A 135 23.54 11.61 -13.93
N LEU A 136 22.79 10.64 -14.47
CA LEU A 136 22.85 10.27 -15.88
C LEU A 136 22.61 11.46 -16.81
N SER A 137 21.68 12.36 -16.45
CA SER A 137 21.39 13.56 -17.24
C SER A 137 22.60 14.50 -17.28
N SER A 138 23.17 14.81 -16.11
CA SER A 138 24.34 15.68 -16.02
C SER A 138 25.55 15.09 -16.74
N TRP A 139 25.72 13.76 -16.67
CA TRP A 139 26.77 13.10 -17.42
C TRP A 139 26.57 13.23 -18.93
N LEU A 140 25.33 13.11 -19.43
CA LEU A 140 25.01 13.29 -20.84
C LEU A 140 25.18 14.76 -21.29
N ASP A 141 24.85 15.73 -20.45
CA ASP A 141 25.09 17.15 -20.76
C ASP A 141 26.57 17.40 -21.13
N ASP A 142 27.49 16.77 -20.39
CA ASP A 142 28.93 16.90 -20.63
C ASP A 142 29.47 15.95 -21.70
N ASN A 143 28.87 14.77 -21.91
CA ASN A 143 29.46 13.67 -22.69
C ASN A 143 28.66 13.23 -23.93
N HIS A 144 27.47 13.78 -24.20
CA HIS A 144 26.60 13.33 -25.31
C HIS A 144 27.27 13.38 -26.70
N THR A 145 28.28 14.23 -26.89
CA THR A 145 29.04 14.30 -28.16
C THR A 145 30.04 13.15 -28.34
N ASP A 146 30.47 12.49 -27.26
CA ASP A 146 31.28 11.27 -27.31
C ASP A 146 30.39 10.05 -27.50
N ARG A 147 30.14 9.75 -28.78
CA ARG A 147 29.32 8.62 -29.22
C ARG A 147 29.75 7.28 -28.61
N PHE A 148 31.05 7.05 -28.48
CA PHE A 148 31.56 5.77 -27.97
C PHE A 148 31.36 5.66 -26.46
N ALA A 149 31.57 6.75 -25.71
CA ALA A 149 31.30 6.76 -24.28
C ALA A 149 29.81 6.51 -23.99
N VAL A 150 28.91 7.19 -24.72
CA VAL A 150 27.46 7.02 -24.55
C VAL A 150 27.02 5.59 -24.93
N ASP A 151 27.56 5.03 -26.02
CA ASP A 151 27.24 3.66 -26.44
C ASP A 151 27.68 2.61 -25.42
N ARG A 152 28.90 2.74 -24.87
CA ARG A 152 29.38 1.89 -23.78
C ARG A 152 28.51 2.00 -22.53
N LEU A 153 28.05 3.22 -22.20
CA LEU A 153 27.16 3.42 -21.06
C LEU A 153 25.80 2.77 -21.29
N ALA A 154 25.29 2.76 -22.54
CA ALA A 154 24.08 2.03 -22.90
C ALA A 154 24.24 0.52 -22.68
N ASP A 155 25.39 -0.07 -23.03
CA ASP A 155 25.68 -1.49 -22.80
C ASP A 155 25.76 -1.82 -21.30
N ARG A 156 26.39 -0.94 -20.51
CA ARG A 156 26.41 -1.08 -19.03
C ARG A 156 25.02 -0.97 -18.43
N PHE A 157 24.17 -0.09 -18.96
CA PHE A 157 22.80 0.03 -18.52
C PHE A 157 22.00 -1.23 -18.83
N GLU A 158 22.16 -1.80 -20.03
CA GLU A 158 21.53 -3.08 -20.37
C GLU A 158 21.96 -4.19 -19.41
N ALA A 159 23.25 -4.29 -19.11
CA ALA A 159 23.80 -5.27 -18.17
C ALA A 159 23.23 -5.09 -16.74
N LEU A 160 23.11 -3.85 -16.25
CA LEU A 160 22.44 -3.55 -14.98
C LEU A 160 21.00 -4.06 -14.97
N THR A 161 20.22 -3.80 -16.03
CA THR A 161 18.82 -4.25 -16.09
C THR A 161 18.70 -5.76 -16.14
N ARG A 162 19.70 -6.45 -16.68
CA ARG A 162 19.81 -7.90 -16.65
C ARG A 162 20.03 -8.41 -15.22
N ASP A 163 21.00 -7.84 -14.50
CA ASP A 163 21.26 -8.19 -13.10
C ASP A 163 19.98 -8.04 -12.25
N LEU A 164 19.27 -6.92 -12.39
CA LEU A 164 18.00 -6.69 -11.70
C LEU A 164 16.97 -7.79 -12.01
N SER A 165 16.80 -8.12 -13.30
CA SER A 165 15.85 -9.13 -13.73
C SER A 165 16.21 -10.54 -13.25
N GLU A 166 17.49 -10.92 -13.29
CA GLU A 166 17.99 -12.23 -12.83
C GLU A 166 17.80 -12.42 -11.32
N HIS A 167 17.85 -11.33 -10.57
CA HIS A 167 17.65 -11.33 -9.11
C HIS A 167 16.21 -11.02 -8.69
N GLU A 168 15.26 -10.91 -9.62
CA GLU A 168 13.87 -10.55 -9.38
C GLU A 168 13.69 -9.22 -8.61
N ILE A 169 14.59 -8.27 -8.87
CA ILE A 169 14.58 -6.92 -8.30
C ILE A 169 14.00 -5.96 -9.33
N ALA A 170 13.13 -5.07 -8.88
CA ALA A 170 12.81 -3.87 -9.64
C ALA A 170 13.02 -2.65 -8.75
N HIS A 171 13.71 -1.63 -9.24
CA HIS A 171 13.88 -0.34 -8.60
C HIS A 171 12.54 0.35 -8.29
N GLY A 172 11.55 0.25 -9.19
CA GLY A 172 10.21 0.82 -9.01
C GLY A 172 10.10 2.31 -9.36
N ASP A 173 11.23 3.03 -9.33
CA ASP A 173 11.43 4.37 -9.91
C ASP A 173 12.71 4.45 -10.78
N LEU A 174 12.87 3.54 -11.75
CA LEU A 174 14.05 3.56 -12.62
C LEU A 174 13.99 4.77 -13.59
N GLN A 175 14.85 5.76 -13.37
CA GLN A 175 14.88 7.01 -14.13
C GLN A 175 16.27 7.69 -14.10
N HIS A 176 16.48 8.69 -14.95
CA HIS A 176 17.73 9.45 -15.05
C HIS A 176 18.26 10.04 -13.73
N GLY A 177 17.39 10.47 -12.81
CA GLY A 177 17.80 11.01 -11.51
C GLY A 177 18.29 9.96 -10.51
N ASN A 178 17.88 8.70 -10.70
CA ASN A 178 18.20 7.58 -9.82
C ASN A 178 19.32 6.68 -10.36
N LEU A 179 19.87 7.04 -11.53
CA LEU A 179 21.04 6.43 -12.15
C LEU A 179 22.20 7.41 -12.04
N LEU A 180 23.22 7.03 -11.28
CA LEU A 180 24.46 7.79 -11.18
C LEU A 180 25.54 7.12 -12.02
N VAL A 181 26.35 7.95 -12.70
CA VAL A 181 27.55 7.54 -13.42
C VAL A 181 28.75 7.89 -12.56
N ALA A 182 29.44 6.86 -12.07
CA ALA A 182 30.65 7.01 -11.28
C ALA A 182 31.86 7.34 -12.19
N SER A 183 32.95 7.81 -11.58
CA SER A 183 34.18 8.19 -12.30
C SER A 183 34.89 7.02 -12.99
N ASP A 184 34.54 5.78 -12.67
CA ASP A 184 34.99 4.54 -13.32
C ASP A 184 34.07 4.11 -14.49
N ASP A 185 33.19 5.01 -14.95
CA ASP A 185 32.15 4.81 -15.97
C ASP A 185 31.12 3.72 -15.63
N THR A 186 31.04 3.26 -14.38
CA THR A 186 30.03 2.28 -13.97
C THR A 186 28.79 2.95 -13.38
N LEU A 187 27.65 2.25 -13.48
CA LEU A 187 26.37 2.76 -12.99
C LEU A 187 26.15 2.42 -11.52
N ARG A 188 25.47 3.32 -10.79
CA ARG A 188 25.00 3.14 -9.41
C ARG A 188 23.53 3.51 -9.31
N LEU A 189 22.76 2.71 -8.58
CA LEU A 189 21.37 3.00 -8.26
C LEU A 189 21.25 3.71 -6.91
N VAL A 190 20.36 4.70 -6.86
CA VAL A 190 19.97 5.42 -5.64
C VAL A 190 18.45 5.53 -5.55
N ASP A 191 17.96 5.88 -4.36
CA ASP A 191 16.53 6.02 -4.05
C ASP A 191 15.73 4.71 -4.14
N TYR A 192 15.98 3.84 -3.16
CA TYR A 192 15.41 2.49 -3.05
C TYR A 192 13.97 2.47 -2.50
N ASP A 193 13.32 3.63 -2.37
CA ASP A 193 12.02 3.77 -1.69
C ASP A 193 10.89 3.03 -2.42
N GLY A 194 10.96 2.95 -3.75
CA GLY A 194 10.05 2.22 -4.63
C GLY A 194 10.41 0.76 -4.89
N MET A 195 11.53 0.27 -4.33
CA MET A 195 12.11 -1.02 -4.75
C MET A 195 11.22 -2.22 -4.39
N TYR A 196 11.03 -3.08 -5.38
CA TYR A 196 10.47 -4.41 -5.25
C TYR A 196 11.58 -5.45 -5.06
N VAL A 197 11.36 -6.34 -4.09
CA VAL A 197 12.09 -7.59 -3.92
C VAL A 197 11.07 -8.70 -3.63
N PRO A 198 11.39 -9.99 -3.86
CA PRO A 198 10.42 -11.08 -3.70
C PRO A 198 9.74 -11.13 -2.32
N ALA A 199 10.48 -10.77 -1.26
CA ALA A 199 9.95 -10.70 0.11
C ALA A 199 8.85 -9.63 0.32
N LEU A 200 8.65 -8.71 -0.63
CA LEU A 200 7.61 -7.69 -0.63
C LEU A 200 6.42 -8.03 -1.54
N ALA A 201 6.39 -9.24 -2.12
CA ALA A 201 5.26 -9.72 -2.90
C ALA A 201 3.94 -9.62 -2.11
N GLY A 202 2.90 -9.10 -2.74
CA GLY A 202 1.59 -8.88 -2.13
C GLY A 202 1.43 -7.53 -1.40
N LEU A 203 2.50 -6.76 -1.22
CA LEU A 203 2.40 -5.34 -0.84
C LEU A 203 2.09 -4.49 -2.08
N GLY A 204 1.51 -3.30 -1.90
CA GLY A 204 1.37 -2.31 -2.98
C GLY A 204 2.66 -1.51 -3.20
N GLY A 205 2.76 -0.76 -4.30
CA GLY A 205 3.84 0.22 -4.46
C GLY A 205 3.70 1.37 -3.46
N THR A 206 4.82 1.91 -2.99
CA THR A 206 4.88 3.18 -2.25
C THR A 206 4.74 4.38 -3.18
N GLU A 207 5.16 4.22 -4.44
CA GLU A 207 5.17 5.30 -5.41
C GLU A 207 4.90 4.89 -6.87
N ARG A 208 4.53 5.93 -7.63
CA ARG A 208 4.37 6.01 -9.09
C ARG A 208 5.62 5.52 -9.86
N GLY A 209 6.77 5.90 -9.34
CA GLY A 209 7.91 6.23 -10.17
C GLY A 209 7.65 7.47 -11.04
N HIS A 210 8.68 7.92 -11.74
CA HIS A 210 8.74 9.20 -12.44
C HIS A 210 7.95 9.14 -13.75
N ARG A 211 6.95 10.02 -13.89
CA ARG A 211 5.95 10.02 -14.98
C ARG A 211 6.52 9.88 -16.39
N ASN A 212 7.69 10.47 -16.67
CA ASN A 212 8.34 10.43 -17.98
C ASN A 212 9.04 9.10 -18.30
N TYR A 213 9.04 8.13 -17.40
CA TYR A 213 9.65 6.81 -17.59
C TYR A 213 8.65 5.67 -17.37
N GLN A 214 7.42 5.98 -16.98
CA GLN A 214 6.41 4.97 -16.65
C GLN A 214 5.54 4.63 -17.86
N SER A 215 5.19 3.35 -17.98
CA SER A 215 4.23 2.91 -18.98
C SER A 215 2.88 3.59 -18.74
N PRO A 216 2.19 4.07 -19.79
CA PRO A 216 0.80 4.49 -19.71
C PRO A 216 -0.15 3.43 -19.12
N MET A 217 0.24 2.15 -19.15
CA MET A 217 -0.51 1.03 -18.58
C MET A 217 -0.18 0.74 -17.11
N ARG A 218 0.86 1.38 -16.53
CA ARG A 218 1.15 1.27 -15.09
C ARG A 218 0.04 1.96 -14.31
N GLY A 219 -0.41 1.35 -13.24
CA GLY A 219 -1.20 2.03 -12.22
C GLY A 219 -0.73 1.69 -10.82
N ASN A 220 -1.57 1.99 -9.84
CA ASN A 220 -1.12 2.12 -8.45
C ASN A 220 -0.90 0.75 -7.75
N ASP A 221 -1.43 -0.34 -8.27
CA ASP A 221 -1.24 -1.71 -7.73
C ASP A 221 -0.18 -2.51 -8.46
N ASP A 222 0.38 -1.95 -9.52
CA ASP A 222 1.47 -2.63 -10.20
C ASP A 222 2.68 -2.51 -9.26
N PHE A 223 3.03 -3.65 -8.65
CA PHE A 223 4.20 -3.79 -7.79
C PHE A 223 4.75 -5.21 -7.93
N GLY A 224 5.92 -5.36 -8.53
CA GLY A 224 6.48 -6.65 -8.92
C GLY A 224 7.81 -6.55 -9.67
N ALA A 225 8.38 -7.69 -10.01
CA ALA A 225 9.68 -7.76 -10.71
C ALA A 225 9.65 -7.15 -12.12
N ALA A 226 8.47 -6.96 -12.72
CA ALA A 226 8.34 -6.40 -14.08
C ALA A 226 8.20 -4.86 -14.12
N LEU A 227 8.23 -4.18 -12.96
CA LEU A 227 7.91 -2.75 -12.85
C LEU A 227 8.71 -1.86 -13.80
N ASP A 228 10.01 -2.09 -13.89
CA ASP A 228 10.92 -1.19 -14.60
C ASP A 228 11.11 -1.53 -16.08
N ARG A 229 10.46 -2.59 -16.59
CA ARG A 229 10.73 -3.07 -17.95
C ARG A 229 10.52 -1.95 -18.99
N PHE A 230 9.44 -1.20 -18.87
CA PHE A 230 9.19 -0.07 -19.77
C PHE A 230 10.23 1.05 -19.61
N SER A 231 10.56 1.41 -18.37
CA SER A 231 11.56 2.44 -18.08
C SER A 231 12.93 2.08 -18.63
N ALA A 232 13.33 0.80 -18.52
CA ALA A 232 14.55 0.28 -19.12
C ALA A 232 14.58 0.47 -20.64
N TRP A 233 13.49 0.15 -21.34
CA TRP A 233 13.38 0.37 -22.79
C TRP A 233 13.51 1.85 -23.16
N VAL A 234 12.86 2.75 -22.42
CA VAL A 234 12.92 4.20 -22.67
C VAL A 234 14.33 4.74 -22.48
N ILE A 235 15.01 4.37 -21.39
CA ILE A 235 16.37 4.84 -21.08
C ILE A 235 17.38 4.28 -22.09
N PHE A 236 17.33 2.98 -22.37
CA PHE A 236 18.24 2.35 -23.33
C PHE A 236 18.08 2.91 -24.74
N MET A 237 16.83 3.10 -25.21
CA MET A 237 16.55 3.75 -26.48
C MET A 237 17.13 5.16 -26.52
N SER A 238 16.97 5.93 -25.44
CA SER A 238 17.50 7.30 -25.35
C SER A 238 19.02 7.33 -25.46
N LEU A 239 19.73 6.43 -24.78
CA LEU A 239 21.19 6.33 -24.84
C LEU A 239 21.68 5.91 -26.24
N LYS A 240 21.09 4.87 -26.84
CA LYS A 240 21.47 4.42 -28.19
C LYS A 240 21.14 5.47 -29.26
N ALA A 241 20.04 6.22 -29.11
CA ALA A 241 19.69 7.32 -30.00
C ALA A 241 20.72 8.46 -29.92
N THR A 242 21.08 8.88 -28.70
CA THR A 242 22.11 9.92 -28.49
C THR A 242 23.49 9.48 -28.99
N ALA A 243 23.87 8.22 -28.81
CA ALA A 243 25.12 7.68 -29.35
C ALA A 243 25.14 7.69 -30.89
N ALA A 244 24.03 7.34 -31.53
CA ALA A 244 23.91 7.33 -32.99
C ALA A 244 23.91 8.74 -33.59
N ASP A 245 23.16 9.67 -32.99
CA ASP A 245 23.11 11.08 -33.38
C ASP A 245 23.10 12.01 -32.14
N PRO A 246 24.27 12.56 -31.75
CA PRO A 246 24.37 13.50 -30.63
C PRO A 246 23.48 14.74 -30.76
N ALA A 247 23.09 15.13 -31.99
CA ALA A 247 22.20 16.27 -32.18
C ALA A 247 20.79 16.03 -31.61
N LEU A 248 20.38 14.77 -31.42
CA LEU A 248 19.10 14.44 -30.79
C LEU A 248 19.03 14.90 -29.34
N TRP A 249 20.15 14.92 -28.61
CA TRP A 249 20.18 15.45 -27.24
C TRP A 249 19.74 16.91 -27.23
N HIS A 250 20.39 17.78 -28.01
CA HIS A 250 20.00 19.20 -28.07
C HIS A 250 18.61 19.46 -28.65
N ARG A 251 18.12 18.58 -29.53
CA ARG A 251 16.82 18.77 -30.19
C ARG A 251 15.63 18.36 -29.33
N LEU A 252 15.81 17.35 -28.49
CA LEU A 252 14.72 16.70 -27.76
C LEU A 252 14.84 16.83 -26.24
N HIS A 253 16.05 17.02 -25.71
CA HIS A 253 16.28 17.25 -24.28
C HIS A 253 16.20 18.74 -23.92
N GLU A 254 15.66 19.02 -22.74
CA GLU A 254 15.71 20.35 -22.14
C GLU A 254 16.72 20.34 -20.99
N PRO A 255 17.67 21.31 -20.87
CA PRO A 255 18.73 21.32 -19.84
C PRO A 255 18.28 21.29 -18.37
N SER A 256 16.98 21.32 -18.09
CA SER A 256 16.40 21.14 -16.76
C SER A 256 15.15 20.25 -16.80
N GLY A 257 14.99 19.49 -17.88
CA GLY A 257 13.90 18.57 -18.09
C GLY A 257 14.08 17.32 -17.25
N GLU A 258 13.00 16.84 -16.64
CA GLU A 258 12.99 15.60 -15.87
C GLU A 258 12.86 14.35 -16.78
N PHE A 259 13.53 14.36 -17.94
CA PHE A 259 13.46 13.32 -18.97
C PHE A 259 14.71 13.32 -19.84
N LEU A 260 15.06 12.19 -20.46
CA LEU A 260 16.15 12.12 -21.43
C LEU A 260 15.72 12.70 -22.79
N LEU A 261 14.96 11.94 -23.60
CA LEU A 261 14.50 12.40 -24.92
C LEU A 261 12.97 12.52 -25.06
N LEU A 262 12.20 11.82 -24.21
CA LEU A 262 10.74 11.72 -24.33
C LEU A 262 10.06 11.93 -22.98
N THR A 263 8.87 12.52 -23.02
CA THR A 263 8.02 12.86 -21.89
C THR A 263 6.86 11.87 -21.74
N GLU A 264 6.13 11.96 -20.62
CA GLU A 264 4.92 11.17 -20.38
C GLU A 264 3.89 11.31 -21.53
N GLU A 265 3.74 12.51 -22.08
CA GLU A 265 2.75 12.79 -23.12
C GLU A 265 3.08 12.09 -24.45
N ASP A 266 4.37 11.89 -24.72
CA ASP A 266 4.83 11.17 -25.91
C ASP A 266 4.38 9.70 -25.90
N PHE A 267 4.25 9.10 -24.72
CA PHE A 267 3.78 7.72 -24.55
C PHE A 267 2.25 7.63 -24.46
N LYS A 268 1.59 8.63 -23.85
CA LYS A 268 0.12 8.68 -23.79
C LYS A 268 -0.51 8.93 -25.16
N SER A 269 0.14 9.75 -25.97
CA SER A 269 -0.36 10.20 -27.28
C SER A 269 0.68 10.07 -28.42
N PRO A 270 1.17 8.85 -28.75
CA PRO A 270 2.25 8.66 -29.74
C PRO A 270 2.00 9.24 -31.13
N GLY A 271 0.73 9.33 -31.54
CA GLY A 271 0.35 9.89 -32.85
C GLY A 271 0.54 11.40 -32.96
N GLY A 272 0.55 12.12 -31.84
CA GLY A 272 0.78 13.57 -31.78
C GLY A 272 2.17 13.98 -31.28
N SER A 273 3.03 13.01 -30.97
CA SER A 273 4.35 13.25 -30.39
C SER A 273 5.39 13.65 -31.43
N THR A 274 5.81 14.91 -31.44
CA THR A 274 6.90 15.37 -32.32
C THR A 274 8.23 14.67 -32.01
N GLY A 275 8.53 14.42 -30.73
CA GLY A 275 9.76 13.74 -30.31
C GLY A 275 9.80 12.30 -30.82
N LEU A 276 8.73 11.54 -30.61
CA LEU A 276 8.65 10.15 -31.06
C LEU A 276 8.63 10.06 -32.59
N GLN A 277 7.94 10.97 -33.30
CA GLN A 277 7.99 11.02 -34.77
C GLN A 277 9.40 11.32 -35.29
N THR A 278 10.16 12.18 -34.60
CA THR A 278 11.57 12.45 -34.94
C THR A 278 12.42 11.18 -34.88
N LEU A 279 12.21 10.35 -33.86
CA LEU A 279 12.94 9.08 -33.70
C LEU A 279 12.47 8.01 -34.69
N LEU A 280 11.17 7.88 -34.93
CA LEU A 280 10.58 6.91 -35.86
C LEU A 280 10.96 7.16 -37.33
N THR A 281 11.27 8.40 -37.69
CA THR A 281 11.66 8.81 -39.05
C THR A 281 13.16 9.01 -39.22
N HIS A 282 13.95 8.79 -38.17
CA HIS A 282 15.40 8.97 -38.15
C HIS A 282 16.10 8.08 -39.21
N PRO A 283 17.18 8.49 -39.89
CA PRO A 283 17.86 7.69 -40.92
C PRO A 283 18.55 6.42 -40.40
N ASP A 284 18.96 6.40 -39.12
CA ASP A 284 19.57 5.23 -38.50
C ASP A 284 18.51 4.13 -38.21
N PRO A 285 18.68 2.89 -38.71
CA PRO A 285 17.71 1.81 -38.53
C PRO A 285 17.59 1.32 -37.08
N THR A 286 18.66 1.39 -36.28
CA THR A 286 18.66 1.02 -34.87
C THR A 286 17.79 1.98 -34.07
N VAL A 287 17.95 3.29 -34.30
CA VAL A 287 17.13 4.33 -33.65
C VAL A 287 15.65 4.14 -33.97
N ARG A 288 15.31 3.95 -35.26
CA ARG A 288 13.92 3.69 -35.67
C ARG A 288 13.35 2.43 -35.02
N GLY A 289 14.11 1.35 -35.02
CA GLY A 289 13.68 0.06 -34.46
C GLY A 289 13.39 0.15 -32.97
N LEU A 290 14.28 0.80 -32.20
CA LEU A 290 14.07 1.00 -30.76
C LEU A 290 12.90 1.93 -30.46
N ALA A 291 12.72 3.00 -31.24
CA ALA A 291 11.59 3.91 -31.09
C ALA A 291 10.24 3.21 -31.39
N ASP A 292 10.18 2.37 -32.43
CA ASP A 292 9.00 1.58 -32.76
C ASP A 292 8.70 0.54 -31.67
N GLN A 293 9.74 -0.10 -31.12
CA GLN A 293 9.61 -1.01 -29.99
C GLN A 293 9.02 -0.29 -28.77
N VAL A 294 9.59 0.83 -28.31
CA VAL A 294 9.07 1.61 -27.17
C VAL A 294 7.62 2.03 -27.40
N LYS A 295 7.28 2.52 -28.60
CA LYS A 295 5.91 2.87 -28.98
C LYS A 295 4.95 1.68 -28.86
N SER A 296 5.36 0.50 -29.34
CA SER A 296 4.54 -0.71 -29.29
C SER A 296 4.30 -1.20 -27.86
N LEU A 297 5.28 -1.00 -26.97
CA LEU A 297 5.23 -1.44 -25.57
C LEU A 297 4.37 -0.52 -24.69
N ALA A 298 4.21 0.76 -25.04
CA ALA A 298 3.50 1.76 -24.23
C ALA A 298 2.03 1.39 -23.91
N PHE A 299 1.39 0.56 -24.72
CA PHE A 299 0.01 0.11 -24.51
C PHE A 299 -0.12 -1.37 -24.17
N GLN A 300 1.00 -2.01 -23.83
CA GLN A 300 1.02 -3.40 -23.38
C GLN A 300 0.98 -3.48 -21.86
N PRO A 301 0.30 -4.50 -21.30
CA PRO A 301 0.36 -4.79 -19.87
C PRO A 301 1.79 -5.00 -19.35
N LEU A 302 2.09 -4.56 -18.13
CA LEU A 302 3.47 -4.59 -17.58
C LEU A 302 4.06 -6.00 -17.51
N ASP A 303 3.23 -6.99 -17.20
CA ASP A 303 3.61 -8.40 -17.06
C ASP A 303 4.05 -9.04 -18.38
N VAL A 304 3.53 -8.57 -19.51
CA VAL A 304 3.88 -9.07 -20.85
C VAL A 304 5.05 -8.34 -21.50
N LEU A 305 5.48 -7.20 -20.93
CA LEU A 305 6.63 -6.46 -21.48
C LEU A 305 7.87 -7.35 -21.45
N PRO A 306 8.65 -7.45 -22.54
CA PRO A 306 9.86 -8.24 -22.53
C PRO A 306 10.94 -7.53 -21.69
N PRO A 307 11.73 -8.27 -20.89
CA PRO A 307 12.95 -7.72 -20.31
C PRO A 307 13.88 -7.25 -21.44
N LEU A 308 14.53 -6.09 -21.25
CA LEU A 308 15.44 -5.51 -22.25
C LEU A 308 16.51 -6.52 -22.71
N ALA A 309 17.12 -7.22 -21.76
CA ALA A 309 18.19 -8.20 -21.97
C ALA A 309 17.84 -9.39 -22.88
N HIS A 310 16.55 -9.71 -23.06
CA HIS A 310 16.12 -10.85 -23.88
C HIS A 310 15.79 -10.47 -25.33
N ALA A 311 15.68 -9.17 -25.63
CA ALA A 311 15.25 -8.68 -26.93
C ALA A 311 16.41 -8.22 -27.84
N ILE A 312 17.63 -8.10 -27.31
CA ILE A 312 18.82 -7.65 -28.05
C ILE A 312 19.78 -8.85 -28.18
N PRO A 313 20.04 -9.37 -29.40
CA PRO A 313 20.95 -10.49 -29.60
C PRO A 313 22.38 -10.15 -29.17
N LYS A 314 23.02 -11.02 -28.39
CA LYS A 314 24.45 -10.95 -28.04
C LYS A 314 25.31 -10.81 -29.30
N GLN A 315 25.94 -9.65 -29.52
CA GLN A 315 27.17 -9.63 -30.31
C GLN A 315 28.29 -10.22 -29.43
N ARG A 316 28.61 -11.50 -29.65
CA ARG A 316 29.79 -12.14 -29.08
C ARG A 316 31.04 -11.41 -29.57
N ALA A 317 31.89 -11.01 -28.62
CA ALA A 317 33.23 -10.49 -28.89
C ALA A 317 34.01 -11.43 -29.82
N ALA A 318 34.54 -10.87 -30.90
CA ALA A 318 35.34 -11.58 -31.88
C ALA A 318 36.72 -11.91 -31.28
N ALA A 319 37.03 -13.20 -31.18
CA ALA A 319 38.39 -13.68 -30.99
C ALA A 319 39.06 -13.82 -32.37
N THR A 320 40.22 -13.19 -32.49
CA THR A 320 41.14 -13.21 -33.62
C THR A 320 41.56 -14.63 -34.01
N THR A 321 41.44 -15.01 -35.29
CA THR A 321 42.47 -15.79 -35.99
C THR A 321 42.36 -15.68 -37.51
N THR A 322 43.55 -15.71 -38.10
CA THR A 322 43.99 -15.35 -39.45
C THR A 322 43.64 -16.37 -40.55
N THR A 323 43.29 -15.82 -41.72
CA THR A 323 43.67 -16.25 -43.09
C THR A 323 43.17 -17.59 -43.66
N SER A 324 42.31 -17.54 -44.68
CA SER A 324 42.70 -17.84 -46.08
C SER A 324 41.56 -17.59 -47.07
N ALA A 325 41.94 -16.96 -48.18
CA ALA A 325 41.09 -16.50 -49.27
C ALA A 325 40.63 -17.66 -50.18
N SER A 326 39.40 -17.55 -50.69
CA SER A 326 39.00 -17.95 -52.05
C SER A 326 37.58 -17.44 -52.34
N ALA A 327 37.45 -16.67 -53.41
CA ALA A 327 36.20 -16.23 -54.03
C ALA A 327 36.43 -16.22 -55.56
N PRO A 328 35.40 -16.21 -56.44
CA PRO A 328 33.98 -16.56 -56.27
C PRO A 328 33.52 -17.60 -57.35
N PRO A 329 32.21 -17.86 -57.51
CA PRO A 329 31.51 -17.05 -58.50
C PRO A 329 30.15 -16.51 -58.03
N THR A 330 29.84 -15.38 -58.65
CA THR A 330 28.59 -14.61 -58.73
C THR A 330 27.30 -15.44 -58.80
N THR A 331 26.39 -15.17 -57.85
CA THR A 331 24.95 -15.18 -58.07
C THR A 331 24.31 -14.01 -57.33
N THR A 332 23.78 -13.08 -58.10
CA THR A 332 22.92 -11.97 -57.67
C THR A 332 21.61 -12.52 -57.10
N HIS A 333 21.45 -12.46 -55.78
CA HIS A 333 20.14 -12.53 -55.13
C HIS A 333 19.96 -11.31 -54.23
N SER A 334 19.04 -10.46 -54.64
CA SER A 334 18.45 -9.35 -53.90
C SER A 334 17.78 -9.88 -52.61
N GLY A 335 18.42 -9.63 -51.47
CA GLY A 335 17.90 -9.98 -50.15
C GLY A 335 16.75 -9.07 -49.73
N THR A 336 15.54 -9.61 -49.77
CA THR A 336 14.41 -9.19 -48.93
C THR A 336 14.71 -9.56 -47.49
N GLY A 337 14.90 -8.56 -46.62
CA GLY A 337 15.06 -8.71 -45.18
C GLY A 337 13.82 -9.34 -44.54
N GLY A 338 14.02 -10.49 -43.91
CA GLY A 338 12.98 -11.28 -43.26
C GLY A 338 12.48 -10.62 -41.97
N LEU A 339 11.16 -10.54 -41.87
CA LEU A 339 10.41 -10.22 -40.65
C LEU A 339 10.42 -11.42 -39.68
N PRO A 340 10.43 -11.22 -38.36
CA PRO A 340 10.26 -12.30 -37.38
C PRO A 340 8.92 -13.04 -37.51
N ASP A 341 8.92 -14.34 -37.23
CA ASP A 341 7.80 -15.27 -37.47
C ASP A 341 6.46 -14.88 -36.80
N TRP A 342 6.49 -14.13 -35.69
CA TRP A 342 5.27 -13.67 -35.01
C TRP A 342 4.57 -12.49 -35.74
N MET A 343 5.21 -11.92 -36.77
CA MET A 343 4.67 -10.83 -37.59
C MET A 343 3.92 -11.32 -38.85
N THR A 344 3.88 -12.63 -39.09
CA THR A 344 3.18 -13.23 -40.25
C THR A 344 1.65 -13.29 -40.11
N GLY A 345 1.09 -12.85 -38.98
CA GLY A 345 -0.35 -12.94 -38.70
C GLY A 345 -1.19 -11.67 -38.88
N HIS A 346 -0.59 -10.47 -38.97
CA HIS A 346 -1.37 -9.22 -38.85
C HIS A 346 -0.95 -8.06 -39.77
N VAL A 347 -0.38 -8.37 -40.94
CA VAL A 347 -0.45 -7.43 -42.07
C VAL A 347 -1.80 -7.72 -42.75
N PRO A 348 -2.82 -6.84 -42.63
CA PRO A 348 -3.97 -6.98 -43.50
C PRO A 348 -3.43 -6.97 -44.93
N PRO A 349 -3.93 -7.84 -45.83
CA PRO A 349 -3.45 -7.87 -47.20
C PRO A 349 -3.44 -6.43 -47.69
N GLN A 350 -2.33 -6.03 -48.31
CA GLN A 350 -2.26 -4.82 -49.10
C GLN A 350 -3.27 -5.00 -50.23
N ALA A 351 -4.56 -4.83 -49.91
CA ALA A 351 -5.60 -4.58 -50.86
C ALA A 351 -5.19 -3.24 -51.44
N ALA A 352 -4.48 -3.31 -52.56
CA ALA A 352 -4.32 -2.21 -53.44
C ALA A 352 -5.73 -1.64 -53.67
N LEU A 353 -6.08 -0.58 -52.95
CA LEU A 353 -7.19 0.31 -53.28
C LEU A 353 -6.75 1.10 -54.53
N SER A 354 -6.37 0.38 -55.57
CA SER A 354 -6.26 0.87 -56.94
C SER A 354 -7.67 0.93 -57.52
N ALA A 355 -8.55 1.68 -56.87
CA ALA A 355 -9.69 2.24 -57.56
C ALA A 355 -9.15 3.42 -58.37
N THR A 356 -8.49 3.14 -59.50
CA THR A 356 -8.03 4.15 -60.45
C THR A 356 -9.25 4.90 -60.96
N SER A 357 -9.61 6.00 -60.28
CA SER A 357 -10.54 6.98 -60.82
C SER A 357 -9.88 7.60 -62.05
N PRO A 358 -10.59 7.71 -63.18
CA PRO A 358 -10.06 8.33 -64.37
C PRO A 358 -9.69 9.79 -64.12
N ASP A 359 -8.49 10.19 -64.55
CA ASP A 359 -7.93 11.54 -64.34
C ASP A 359 -8.41 12.55 -65.40
N GLY A 360 -9.10 12.07 -66.44
CA GLY A 360 -9.70 12.88 -67.49
C GLY A 360 -10.67 12.08 -68.36
N PHE A 361 -11.13 12.70 -69.45
CA PHE A 361 -11.88 12.00 -70.50
C PHE A 361 -10.87 11.48 -71.53
N HIS A 362 -10.96 10.21 -71.93
CA HIS A 362 -9.90 9.57 -72.73
C HIS A 362 -10.36 8.99 -74.06
N ILE A 363 -11.62 8.57 -74.18
CA ILE A 363 -12.15 7.91 -75.39
C ILE A 363 -13.38 8.66 -75.89
N ARG A 364 -13.39 9.12 -77.15
CA ARG A 364 -14.56 9.77 -77.75
C ARG A 364 -15.57 8.71 -78.21
N THR A 365 -16.83 8.95 -77.89
CA THR A 365 -17.99 8.15 -78.29
C THR A 365 -18.72 8.85 -79.46
N PRO A 366 -19.56 8.14 -80.22
CA PRO A 366 -20.36 8.76 -81.27
C PRO A 366 -21.19 9.94 -80.77
N LEU A 367 -21.69 9.87 -79.53
CA LEU A 367 -22.40 10.96 -78.88
C LEU A 367 -21.52 12.21 -78.73
N ASP A 368 -20.23 12.06 -78.38
CA ASP A 368 -19.30 13.19 -78.25
C ASP A 368 -19.06 13.90 -79.59
N VAL A 369 -18.98 13.14 -80.69
CA VAL A 369 -18.81 13.69 -82.05
C VAL A 369 -20.05 14.49 -82.46
N VAL A 370 -21.25 13.96 -82.20
CA VAL A 370 -22.52 14.65 -82.43
C VAL A 370 -22.60 15.93 -81.58
N THR A 371 -22.18 15.84 -80.31
CA THR A 371 -22.19 16.98 -79.37
C THR A 371 -21.18 18.06 -79.77
N ALA A 372 -20.00 17.68 -80.27
CA ALA A 372 -18.98 18.60 -80.76
C ALA A 372 -19.39 19.31 -82.07
N ALA A 373 -20.12 18.62 -82.95
CA ALA A 373 -20.67 19.20 -84.19
C ALA A 373 -21.89 20.12 -83.94
N LEU A 374 -22.62 19.91 -82.84
CA LEU A 374 -23.83 20.67 -82.49
C LEU A 374 -23.57 22.16 -82.24
N TRP A 375 -22.45 22.50 -81.61
CA TRP A 375 -22.07 23.89 -81.32
C TRP A 375 -21.84 24.74 -82.57
N PRO A 376 -20.95 24.38 -83.52
CA PRO A 376 -20.75 25.16 -84.75
C PRO A 376 -22.00 25.18 -85.62
N LEU A 377 -22.81 24.11 -85.61
CA LEU A 377 -24.02 24.01 -86.43
C LEU A 377 -25.16 24.89 -85.89
N LEU A 378 -25.35 24.94 -84.56
CA LEU A 378 -26.30 25.86 -83.92
C LEU A 378 -25.84 27.31 -84.00
N LEU A 379 -24.53 27.59 -83.86
CA LEU A 379 -23.99 28.95 -84.03
C LEU A 379 -24.14 29.44 -85.48
N ALA A 380 -23.86 28.58 -86.46
CA ALA A 380 -24.08 28.89 -87.88
C ALA A 380 -25.57 29.10 -88.20
N ALA A 381 -26.46 28.26 -87.68
CA ALA A 381 -27.91 28.43 -87.83
C ALA A 381 -28.41 29.73 -87.18
N THR A 382 -27.90 30.09 -86.00
CA THR A 382 -28.24 31.34 -85.32
C THR A 382 -27.74 32.56 -86.09
N ALA A 383 -26.50 32.51 -86.61
CA ALA A 383 -25.94 33.56 -87.47
C ALA A 383 -26.71 33.69 -88.79
N LEU A 384 -27.12 32.58 -89.40
CA LEU A 384 -27.94 32.57 -90.61
C LEU A 384 -29.31 33.24 -90.37
N VAL A 385 -29.96 32.96 -89.24
CA VAL A 385 -31.25 33.58 -88.86
C VAL A 385 -31.09 35.09 -88.62
N ILE A 386 -30.00 35.52 -88.00
CA ILE A 386 -29.69 36.95 -87.77
C ILE A 386 -29.37 37.68 -89.08
N VAL A 387 -28.56 37.09 -89.97
CA VAL A 387 -28.15 37.68 -91.26
C VAL A 387 -29.30 37.70 -92.27
N ALA A 388 -30.18 36.69 -92.25
CA ALA A 388 -31.31 36.59 -93.17
C ALA A 388 -32.55 37.43 -92.74
N GLY A 389 -32.49 38.14 -91.60
CA GLY A 389 -33.51 39.14 -91.22
C GLY A 389 -34.86 38.56 -90.77
N PHE A 390 -34.93 37.30 -90.36
CA PHE A 390 -36.17 36.71 -89.85
C PHE A 390 -36.56 37.31 -88.49
N PRO A 391 -37.86 37.53 -88.20
CA PRO A 391 -38.30 38.06 -86.91
C PRO A 391 -37.83 37.13 -85.80
N THR A 392 -37.11 37.67 -84.82
CA THR A 392 -36.56 36.88 -83.71
C THR A 392 -37.69 36.10 -83.03
N PRO A 393 -37.56 34.77 -82.85
CA PRO A 393 -38.58 34.00 -82.14
C PRO A 393 -38.74 34.53 -80.71
N LEU A 394 -39.94 34.37 -80.13
CA LEU A 394 -40.32 34.81 -78.77
C LEU A 394 -39.40 34.28 -77.64
N ILE A 395 -38.50 33.37 -77.97
CA ILE A 395 -37.55 32.75 -77.08
C ILE A 395 -36.18 33.33 -77.49
N GLY A 396 -35.63 34.24 -76.67
CA GLY A 396 -34.53 35.15 -77.04
C GLY A 396 -33.28 34.51 -77.66
N SER A 397 -32.41 35.34 -78.23
CA SER A 397 -31.19 34.98 -78.99
C SER A 397 -30.21 34.02 -78.30
N GLY A 398 -30.37 33.73 -77.00
CA GLY A 398 -29.58 32.76 -76.25
C GLY A 398 -30.08 31.30 -76.30
N VAL A 399 -31.26 31.01 -76.86
CA VAL A 399 -31.89 29.67 -76.76
C VAL A 399 -31.07 28.55 -77.42
N PRO A 400 -30.48 28.72 -78.63
CA PRO A 400 -29.64 27.69 -79.23
C PRO A 400 -28.40 27.36 -78.39
N VAL A 401 -27.83 28.37 -77.72
CA VAL A 401 -26.69 28.22 -76.81
C VAL A 401 -27.10 27.45 -75.55
N ILE A 402 -28.28 27.74 -75.01
CA ILE A 402 -28.84 27.01 -73.86
C ILE A 402 -29.10 25.55 -74.23
N VAL A 403 -29.69 25.28 -75.39
CA VAL A 403 -29.96 23.91 -75.87
C VAL A 403 -28.64 23.15 -76.09
N ALA A 404 -27.64 23.75 -76.73
CA ALA A 404 -26.31 23.16 -76.90
C ALA A 404 -25.65 22.85 -75.55
N ALA A 405 -25.77 23.76 -74.58
CA ALA A 405 -25.24 23.57 -73.23
C ALA A 405 -25.94 22.44 -72.48
N VAL A 406 -27.27 22.32 -72.61
CA VAL A 406 -28.06 21.24 -72.00
C VAL A 406 -27.71 19.89 -72.62
N ILE A 407 -27.58 19.80 -73.94
CA ILE A 407 -27.17 18.54 -74.61
C ILE A 407 -25.73 18.18 -74.24
N THR A 408 -24.83 19.15 -74.17
CA THR A 408 -23.44 18.93 -73.73
C THR A 408 -23.39 18.47 -72.27
N ALA A 409 -24.22 19.03 -71.40
CA ALA A 409 -24.36 18.60 -70.01
C ALA A 409 -24.94 17.18 -69.91
N PHE A 410 -25.90 16.83 -70.77
CA PHE A 410 -26.50 15.50 -70.86
C PHE A 410 -25.49 14.45 -71.34
N ALA A 411 -24.76 14.73 -72.42
CA ALA A 411 -23.71 13.85 -72.94
C ALA A 411 -22.60 13.63 -71.90
N ARG A 412 -22.17 14.69 -71.21
CA ARG A 412 -21.24 14.60 -70.07
C ARG A 412 -21.77 13.74 -68.94
N SER A 413 -23.07 13.83 -68.64
CA SER A 413 -23.69 13.10 -67.53
C SER A 413 -23.72 11.58 -67.75
N ARG A 414 -23.77 11.15 -69.02
CA ARG A 414 -23.79 9.76 -69.49
C ARG A 414 -22.39 9.11 -69.57
N ARG A 415 -21.32 9.89 -69.35
CA ARG A 415 -19.94 9.39 -69.43
C ARG A 415 -19.65 8.36 -68.34
N VAL A 416 -19.06 7.24 -68.78
CA VAL A 416 -18.66 6.11 -67.92
C VAL A 416 -17.64 6.56 -66.86
N GLU A 417 -16.76 7.50 -67.20
CA GLU A 417 -15.77 8.06 -66.27
C GLU A 417 -16.44 8.79 -65.08
N ARG A 418 -17.53 9.52 -65.34
CA ARG A 418 -18.29 10.24 -64.31
C ARG A 418 -19.16 9.30 -63.48
N ALA A 419 -19.64 8.20 -64.06
CA ALA A 419 -20.33 7.14 -63.31
C ALA A 419 -19.36 6.38 -62.40
N ARG A 420 -18.18 5.99 -62.90
CA ARG A 420 -17.10 5.35 -62.11
C ARG A 420 -16.61 6.24 -60.99
N SER A 421 -16.35 7.52 -61.26
CA SER A 421 -15.92 8.48 -60.23
C SER A 421 -16.98 8.68 -59.14
N ARG A 422 -18.29 8.71 -59.50
CA ARG A 422 -19.38 8.75 -58.51
C ARG A 422 -19.47 7.47 -57.69
N ALA A 423 -19.30 6.29 -58.30
CA ALA A 423 -19.30 5.01 -57.60
C ALA A 423 -18.14 4.89 -56.60
N VAL A 424 -16.94 5.36 -56.98
CA VAL A 424 -15.78 5.40 -56.07
C VAL A 424 -16.02 6.36 -54.91
N LEU A 425 -16.56 7.56 -55.16
CA LEU A 425 -16.92 8.50 -54.11
C LEU A 425 -18.01 7.94 -53.18
N GLY A 426 -19.03 7.26 -53.72
CA GLY A 426 -20.07 6.60 -52.94
C GLY A 426 -19.48 5.54 -52.01
N ARG A 427 -18.68 4.62 -52.56
CA ARG A 427 -18.00 3.58 -51.76
C ARG A 427 -17.13 4.18 -50.65
N LEU A 428 -16.30 5.18 -50.96
CA LEU A 428 -15.44 5.83 -49.96
C LEU A 428 -16.26 6.56 -48.89
N THR A 429 -17.41 7.12 -49.25
CA THR A 429 -18.32 7.77 -48.29
C THR A 429 -18.97 6.74 -47.37
N ASP A 430 -19.41 5.61 -47.91
CA ASP A 430 -20.01 4.52 -47.14
C ASP A 430 -18.98 3.88 -46.19
N GLU A 431 -17.75 3.65 -46.66
CA GLU A 431 -16.63 3.14 -45.84
C GLU A 431 -16.26 4.11 -44.72
N LEU A 432 -16.25 5.43 -44.99
CA LEU A 432 -15.99 6.45 -43.96
C LEU A 432 -17.13 6.55 -42.95
N ALA A 433 -18.38 6.39 -43.39
CA ALA A 433 -19.57 6.44 -42.53
C ALA A 433 -19.70 5.22 -41.59
N GLN A 434 -19.09 4.09 -41.94
CA GLN A 434 -19.02 2.90 -41.09
C GLN A 434 -17.98 3.02 -39.96
N LEU A 435 -17.04 3.96 -40.07
CA LEU A 435 -16.04 4.22 -39.04
C LEU A 435 -16.58 5.24 -38.03
N ASP A 436 -16.51 4.89 -36.74
CA ASP A 436 -16.78 5.84 -35.67
C ASP A 436 -15.85 7.06 -35.76
N ASP A 437 -16.37 8.23 -35.39
CA ASP A 437 -15.57 9.45 -35.28
C ASP A 437 -14.43 9.23 -34.28
N PRO A 438 -13.16 9.19 -34.74
CA PRO A 438 -12.02 8.83 -33.90
C PRO A 438 -11.81 9.84 -32.78
N VAL A 439 -12.22 11.10 -32.95
CA VAL A 439 -12.11 12.15 -31.94
C VAL A 439 -13.07 11.89 -30.79
N LYS A 440 -14.33 11.58 -31.10
CA LYS A 440 -15.34 11.26 -30.07
C LYS A 440 -15.01 9.98 -29.33
N ALA A 441 -14.55 8.95 -30.04
CA ALA A 441 -14.13 7.69 -29.43
C ALA A 441 -12.92 7.90 -28.50
N ALA A 442 -11.96 8.76 -28.87
CA ALA A 442 -10.80 9.09 -28.04
C ALA A 442 -11.21 9.87 -26.79
N GLU A 443 -12.11 10.84 -26.92
CA GLU A 443 -12.62 11.61 -25.79
C GLU A 443 -13.37 10.73 -24.79
N LYS A 444 -14.18 9.78 -25.27
CA LYS A 444 -14.88 8.81 -24.43
C LYS A 444 -13.89 7.92 -23.67
N LEU A 445 -12.91 7.35 -24.37
CA LEU A 445 -11.88 6.52 -23.74
C LEU A 445 -11.09 7.29 -22.68
N ARG A 446 -10.78 8.57 -22.93
CA ARG A 446 -10.11 9.45 -21.96
C ARG A 446 -10.96 9.66 -20.70
N LYS A 447 -12.26 9.90 -20.85
CA LYS A 447 -13.19 10.05 -19.71
C LYS A 447 -13.29 8.75 -18.90
N ASP A 448 -13.39 7.62 -19.57
CA ASP A 448 -13.46 6.30 -18.92
C ASP A 448 -12.17 5.99 -18.13
N LYS A 449 -10.98 6.24 -18.73
CA LYS A 449 -9.68 6.13 -18.05
C LYS A 449 -9.60 7.04 -16.82
N ALA A 450 -9.94 8.32 -16.97
CA ALA A 450 -9.89 9.28 -15.86
C ALA A 450 -10.82 8.88 -14.68
N LYS A 451 -12.02 8.38 -14.97
CA LYS A 451 -12.95 7.89 -13.95
C LYS A 451 -12.40 6.65 -13.23
N PHE A 452 -11.79 5.74 -13.98
CA PHE A 452 -11.12 4.56 -13.43
C PHE A 452 -9.94 4.95 -12.54
N ASP A 453 -9.04 5.83 -12.99
CA ASP A 453 -7.87 6.27 -12.24
C ASP A 453 -8.25 6.97 -10.92
N ALA A 454 -9.34 7.76 -10.94
CA ALA A 454 -9.88 8.38 -9.73
C ALA A 454 -10.42 7.35 -8.72
N ALA A 455 -11.13 6.32 -9.20
CA ALA A 455 -11.61 5.22 -8.35
C ALA A 455 -10.46 4.41 -7.76
N GLU A 456 -9.42 4.16 -8.55
CA GLU A 456 -8.22 3.42 -8.14
C GLU A 456 -7.40 4.18 -7.09
N THR A 457 -7.23 5.50 -7.27
CA THR A 457 -6.57 6.35 -6.28
C THR A 457 -7.32 6.35 -4.94
N LYS A 458 -8.66 6.36 -4.97
CA LYS A 458 -9.47 6.26 -3.75
C LYS A 458 -9.31 4.90 -3.07
N ARG A 459 -9.20 3.81 -3.84
CA ARG A 459 -9.01 2.47 -3.29
C ARG A 459 -7.63 2.30 -2.66
N THR A 460 -6.56 2.70 -3.36
CA THR A 460 -5.19 2.55 -2.86
C THR A 460 -4.91 3.43 -1.64
N THR A 461 -5.61 4.55 -1.49
CA THR A 461 -5.55 5.38 -0.27
C THR A 461 -6.37 4.80 0.90
N ALA A 462 -7.47 4.09 0.62
CA ALA A 462 -8.30 3.48 1.66
C ALA A 462 -7.67 2.24 2.31
N TYR A 463 -6.94 1.42 1.53
CA TYR A 463 -6.30 0.19 2.03
C TYR A 463 -5.40 0.41 3.28
N PRO A 464 -4.39 1.31 3.26
CA PRO A 464 -3.56 1.56 4.44
C PRO A 464 -4.35 2.17 5.60
N GLN A 465 -5.41 2.94 5.32
CA GLN A 465 -6.28 3.48 6.37
C GLN A 465 -7.03 2.35 7.10
N GLU A 466 -7.52 1.34 6.39
CA GLU A 466 -8.17 0.17 7.00
C GLU A 466 -7.18 -0.71 7.77
N GLN A 467 -5.95 -0.91 7.27
CA GLN A 467 -4.90 -1.59 8.03
C GLN A 467 -4.58 -0.86 9.35
N ASN A 468 -4.50 0.47 9.32
CA ASN A 468 -4.30 1.30 10.51
C ASN A 468 -5.47 1.17 11.49
N ARG A 469 -6.72 1.11 11.00
CA ARG A 469 -7.91 0.89 11.82
C ARG A 469 -7.90 -0.47 12.52
N LEU A 470 -7.50 -1.54 11.82
CA LEU A 470 -7.36 -2.87 12.41
C LEU A 470 -6.30 -2.90 13.51
N THR A 471 -5.14 -2.29 13.25
CA THR A 471 -4.04 -2.19 14.22
C THR A 471 -4.44 -1.36 15.44
N ALA A 472 -5.14 -0.24 15.25
CA ALA A 472 -5.66 0.56 16.35
C ALA A 472 -6.68 -0.21 17.22
N ARG A 473 -7.57 -1.00 16.60
CA ARG A 473 -8.50 -1.88 17.32
C ARG A 473 -7.77 -2.95 18.14
N TYR A 474 -6.71 -3.54 17.60
CA TYR A 474 -5.86 -4.49 18.33
C TYR A 474 -5.22 -3.86 19.57
N HIS A 475 -4.58 -2.69 19.43
CA HIS A 475 -3.99 -1.99 20.58
C HIS A 475 -5.02 -1.57 21.62
N ALA A 476 -6.21 -1.12 21.19
CA ALA A 476 -7.30 -0.82 22.10
C ALA A 476 -7.75 -2.06 22.89
N ALA A 477 -7.85 -3.22 22.23
CA ALA A 477 -8.18 -4.49 22.87
C ALA A 477 -7.12 -4.92 23.89
N LEU A 478 -5.82 -4.80 23.56
CA LEU A 478 -4.73 -5.08 24.50
C LEU A 478 -4.78 -4.16 25.73
N LYS A 479 -5.00 -2.86 25.52
CA LYS A 479 -5.10 -1.88 26.60
C LYS A 479 -6.27 -2.21 27.53
N GLU A 480 -7.40 -2.62 26.97
CA GLU A 480 -8.58 -3.00 27.76
C GLU A 480 -8.35 -4.33 28.51
N ALA A 481 -7.69 -5.31 27.89
CA ALA A 481 -7.27 -6.53 28.55
C ALA A 481 -6.33 -6.26 29.74
N GLU A 482 -5.36 -5.35 29.59
CA GLU A 482 -4.45 -4.97 30.66
C GLU A 482 -5.17 -4.26 31.81
N LYS A 483 -6.08 -3.32 31.51
CA LYS A 483 -6.91 -2.68 32.53
C LYS A 483 -7.73 -3.70 33.33
N ARG A 484 -8.33 -4.69 32.64
CA ARG A 484 -9.08 -5.78 33.27
C ARG A 484 -8.18 -6.63 34.17
N LYS A 485 -6.95 -6.97 33.72
CA LYS A 485 -5.94 -7.68 34.52
C LYS A 485 -5.66 -6.94 35.82
N VAL A 486 -5.26 -5.67 35.73
CA VAL A 486 -4.89 -4.83 36.87
C VAL A 486 -6.05 -4.67 37.85
N ARG A 487 -7.28 -4.48 37.37
CA ARG A 487 -8.47 -4.39 38.22
C ARG A 487 -8.74 -5.69 38.98
N LYS A 488 -8.81 -6.82 38.27
CA LYS A 488 -9.09 -8.14 38.88
C LYS A 488 -7.99 -8.55 39.86
N GLN A 489 -6.72 -8.32 39.53
CA GLN A 489 -5.60 -8.64 40.43
C GLN A 489 -5.65 -7.80 41.71
N ARG A 490 -5.88 -6.49 41.60
CA ARG A 490 -6.04 -5.61 42.76
C ARG A 490 -7.16 -6.05 43.71
N ASP A 491 -8.29 -6.48 43.15
CA ASP A 491 -9.43 -6.96 43.95
C ASP A 491 -9.09 -8.27 44.69
N ILE A 492 -8.26 -9.14 44.10
CA ILE A 492 -7.79 -10.38 44.73
C ILE A 492 -6.71 -10.07 45.79
N ASP A 493 -5.76 -9.21 45.48
CA ASP A 493 -4.67 -8.84 46.39
C ASP A 493 -5.25 -8.19 47.66
N LYS A 494 -6.26 -7.32 47.53
CA LYS A 494 -7.00 -6.77 48.67
C LYS A 494 -7.65 -7.84 49.56
N LYS A 495 -8.12 -8.95 48.98
CA LYS A 495 -8.66 -10.09 49.75
C LYS A 495 -7.55 -10.85 50.46
N ILE A 496 -6.41 -11.04 49.82
CA ILE A 496 -5.24 -11.71 50.41
C ILE A 496 -4.71 -10.90 51.60
N ASP A 497 -4.57 -9.59 51.45
CA ASP A 497 -4.10 -8.69 52.51
C ASP A 497 -5.04 -8.70 53.73
N GLY A 498 -6.36 -8.83 53.49
CA GLY A 498 -7.37 -8.94 54.53
C GLY A 498 -7.32 -10.24 55.36
N LEU A 499 -6.69 -11.31 54.85
CA LEU A 499 -6.67 -12.62 55.53
C LEU A 499 -5.97 -12.59 56.91
N SER A 500 -5.00 -11.69 57.08
CA SER A 500 -4.29 -11.55 58.37
C SER A 500 -5.22 -11.05 59.47
N GLU A 501 -6.12 -10.13 59.11
CA GLU A 501 -7.12 -9.59 60.02
C GLU A 501 -8.25 -10.60 60.28
N ASP A 502 -8.67 -11.34 59.25
CA ASP A 502 -9.61 -12.45 59.39
C ASP A 502 -9.07 -13.55 60.33
N LEU A 503 -7.77 -13.88 60.24
CA LEU A 503 -7.11 -14.83 61.14
C LEU A 503 -7.16 -14.33 62.59
N ARG A 504 -6.82 -13.06 62.84
CA ARG A 504 -6.88 -12.47 64.19
C ARG A 504 -8.29 -12.54 64.77
N LYS A 505 -9.30 -12.16 63.98
CA LYS A 505 -10.71 -12.22 64.39
C LYS A 505 -11.17 -13.64 64.69
N ALA A 506 -10.78 -14.61 63.85
CA ALA A 506 -11.11 -16.02 64.04
C ALA A 506 -10.46 -16.59 65.33
N LEU A 507 -9.18 -16.30 65.58
CA LEU A 507 -8.48 -16.71 66.79
C LEU A 507 -9.09 -16.09 68.05
N ALA A 508 -9.37 -14.79 68.02
CA ALA A 508 -10.00 -14.08 69.15
C ALA A 508 -11.40 -14.64 69.45
N LYS A 509 -12.20 -14.90 68.41
CA LYS A 509 -13.52 -15.52 68.55
C LYS A 509 -13.42 -16.93 69.13
N ALA A 510 -12.53 -17.77 68.61
CA ALA A 510 -12.35 -19.12 69.11
C ALA A 510 -11.88 -19.14 70.58
N LEU A 511 -11.00 -18.23 70.98
CA LEU A 511 -10.59 -18.09 72.38
C LEU A 511 -11.76 -17.66 73.27
N ALA A 512 -12.57 -16.68 72.84
CA ALA A 512 -13.74 -16.24 73.57
C ALA A 512 -14.78 -17.36 73.74
N ASP A 513 -15.04 -18.12 72.67
CA ASP A 513 -15.95 -19.26 72.68
C ASP A 513 -15.44 -20.37 73.64
N LYS A 514 -14.12 -20.62 73.67
CA LYS A 514 -13.47 -21.57 74.58
C LYS A 514 -13.54 -21.12 76.05
N GLN A 515 -13.27 -19.84 76.33
CA GLN A 515 -13.37 -19.25 77.66
C GLN A 515 -14.81 -19.33 78.18
N ALA A 516 -15.79 -18.98 77.35
CA ALA A 516 -17.20 -19.07 77.69
C ALA A 516 -17.64 -20.52 77.97
N ALA A 517 -17.15 -21.49 77.19
CA ALA A 517 -17.41 -22.91 77.41
C ALA A 517 -16.80 -23.41 78.74
N TYR A 518 -15.55 -23.02 79.04
CA TYR A 518 -14.87 -23.39 80.29
C TYR A 518 -15.61 -22.86 81.52
N VAL A 519 -15.96 -21.58 81.52
CA VAL A 519 -16.71 -20.97 82.64
C VAL A 519 -18.05 -21.68 82.84
N ARG A 520 -18.75 -22.01 81.76
CA ARG A 520 -20.03 -22.73 81.84
C ARG A 520 -19.86 -24.13 82.43
N ASP A 521 -18.84 -24.88 82.02
CA ASP A 521 -18.54 -26.22 82.56
C ASP A 521 -18.16 -26.17 84.05
N GLN A 522 -17.30 -25.23 84.45
CA GLN A 522 -16.92 -25.05 85.87
C GLN A 522 -18.11 -24.72 86.76
N LEU A 523 -19.00 -23.84 86.30
CA LEU A 523 -20.23 -23.52 87.02
C LEU A 523 -21.20 -24.71 87.09
N GLY A 524 -21.26 -25.53 86.03
CA GLY A 524 -22.13 -26.71 85.95
C GLY A 524 -21.70 -27.85 86.88
N ARG A 525 -20.39 -28.03 87.07
CA ARG A 525 -19.82 -29.05 87.97
C ARG A 525 -20.09 -28.76 89.46
N ARG A 526 -20.38 -27.50 89.82
CA ARG A 526 -20.63 -27.09 91.20
C ARG A 526 -22.12 -27.21 91.53
N LEU A 527 -22.49 -28.40 92.01
CA LEU A 527 -23.86 -28.70 92.44
C LEU A 527 -24.15 -28.09 93.81
N ILE A 528 -25.31 -27.44 93.92
CA ILE A 528 -25.77 -26.81 95.16
C ILE A 528 -25.99 -27.86 96.26
N SER A 529 -26.38 -29.08 95.90
CA SER A 529 -26.58 -30.18 96.85
C SER A 529 -25.29 -30.70 97.50
N GLN A 530 -24.14 -30.53 96.84
CA GLN A 530 -22.84 -31.04 97.30
C GLN A 530 -22.03 -29.97 98.04
N SER A 531 -22.20 -28.70 97.70
CA SER A 531 -21.51 -27.58 98.36
C SER A 531 -22.45 -26.38 98.45
N PRO A 532 -23.48 -26.46 99.32
CA PRO A 532 -24.47 -25.40 99.43
C PRO A 532 -23.88 -24.14 100.06
N PRO A 533 -24.28 -22.94 99.58
CA PRO A 533 -23.89 -21.70 100.25
C PRO A 533 -24.57 -21.57 101.62
N HIS A 534 -23.97 -20.74 102.47
CA HIS A 534 -24.42 -20.51 103.83
C HIS A 534 -25.92 -20.16 103.88
N GLY A 535 -26.70 -20.89 104.69
CA GLY A 535 -28.15 -20.72 104.81
C GLY A 535 -29.00 -21.56 103.84
N ILE A 536 -28.38 -22.38 102.97
CA ILE A 536 -29.08 -23.35 102.11
C ILE A 536 -28.87 -24.78 102.65
N GLY A 537 -29.89 -25.35 103.30
CA GLY A 537 -29.86 -26.74 103.76
C GLY A 537 -30.27 -27.77 102.68
N PRO A 538 -30.12 -29.09 102.92
CA PRO A 538 -30.39 -30.15 101.94
C PRO A 538 -31.81 -30.12 101.35
N LYS A 539 -32.83 -29.86 102.20
CA LYS A 539 -34.23 -29.73 101.78
C LYS A 539 -34.44 -28.56 100.82
N LEU A 540 -33.71 -27.46 101.00
CA LEU A 540 -33.81 -26.27 100.18
C LEU A 540 -33.05 -26.43 98.86
N ALA A 541 -31.90 -27.11 98.89
CA ALA A 541 -31.17 -27.52 97.69
C ALA A 541 -32.02 -28.45 96.80
N ALA A 542 -32.78 -29.39 97.38
CA ALA A 542 -33.70 -30.26 96.63
C ALA A 542 -34.83 -29.48 95.95
N ARG A 543 -35.39 -28.45 96.60
CA ARG A 543 -36.40 -27.56 96.01
C ARG A 543 -35.83 -26.70 94.88
N LEU A 544 -34.62 -26.17 95.05
CA LEU A 544 -33.91 -25.46 93.97
C LEU A 544 -33.71 -26.38 92.77
N ALA A 545 -33.28 -27.62 93.00
CA ALA A 545 -33.07 -28.62 91.95
C ALA A 545 -34.37 -29.01 91.22
N ALA A 546 -35.49 -29.12 91.95
CA ALA A 546 -36.82 -29.35 91.37
C ALA A 546 -37.31 -28.16 90.53
N ALA A 547 -36.91 -26.94 90.90
CA ALA A 547 -37.18 -25.72 90.14
C ALA A 547 -36.21 -25.52 88.94
N GLY A 548 -35.29 -26.46 88.70
CA GLY A 548 -34.34 -26.42 87.60
C GLY A 548 -33.02 -25.70 87.90
N ILE A 549 -32.76 -25.34 89.17
CA ILE A 549 -31.48 -24.77 89.61
C ILE A 549 -30.71 -25.84 90.38
N ARG A 550 -29.84 -26.57 89.68
CA ARG A 550 -29.02 -27.64 90.27
C ARG A 550 -27.59 -27.19 90.52
N SER A 551 -27.12 -26.24 89.74
CA SER A 551 -25.75 -25.75 89.72
C SER A 551 -25.68 -24.23 89.58
N ALA A 552 -24.47 -23.68 89.74
CA ALA A 552 -24.19 -22.27 89.49
C ALA A 552 -24.39 -21.85 88.01
N ALA A 553 -24.46 -22.81 87.07
CA ALA A 553 -24.68 -22.55 85.65
C ALA A 553 -26.16 -22.34 85.28
N ASP A 554 -27.11 -22.70 86.15
CA ASP A 554 -28.53 -22.75 85.79
C ASP A 554 -29.25 -21.41 85.97
N PHE A 555 -28.63 -20.45 86.65
CA PHE A 555 -29.17 -19.13 86.93
C PHE A 555 -28.13 -18.02 86.72
N LYS A 556 -28.59 -16.79 86.52
CA LYS A 556 -27.77 -15.60 86.25
C LYS A 556 -27.68 -14.65 87.44
N GLY A 557 -28.67 -14.67 88.33
CA GLY A 557 -28.77 -13.80 89.49
C GLY A 557 -30.19 -13.81 90.06
N TYR A 558 -30.55 -12.78 90.81
CA TYR A 558 -31.88 -12.63 91.42
C TYR A 558 -32.48 -11.24 91.13
N ARG A 559 -33.79 -11.10 91.36
CA ARG A 559 -34.48 -9.80 91.45
C ARG A 559 -35.26 -9.77 92.75
N SER A 560 -35.18 -8.65 93.47
CA SER A 560 -36.00 -8.43 94.66
C SER A 560 -37.45 -8.19 94.25
N VAL A 561 -38.39 -8.75 95.02
CA VAL A 561 -39.83 -8.61 94.81
C VAL A 561 -40.46 -8.21 96.15
N GLN A 562 -41.13 -7.06 96.18
CA GLN A 562 -41.77 -6.54 97.39
C GLN A 562 -43.04 -7.34 97.71
N ASN A 563 -43.16 -7.80 98.96
CA ASN A 563 -44.36 -8.49 99.42
C ASN A 563 -45.18 -7.56 100.33
N ASN A 564 -46.23 -6.97 99.77
CA ASN A 564 -47.07 -5.97 100.44
C ASN A 564 -47.87 -6.54 101.64
N SER A 565 -48.03 -7.86 101.75
CA SER A 565 -48.82 -8.47 102.84
C SER A 565 -48.07 -8.64 104.17
N TYR A 566 -46.73 -8.61 104.17
CA TYR A 566 -45.92 -8.86 105.37
C TYR A 566 -44.77 -7.85 105.56
N ASN A 567 -44.79 -6.75 104.81
CA ASN A 567 -43.72 -5.74 104.78
C ASN A 567 -42.31 -6.35 104.67
N SER A 568 -42.17 -7.38 103.83
CA SER A 568 -40.95 -8.18 103.69
C SER A 568 -40.52 -8.23 102.22
N THR A 569 -39.22 -8.18 101.97
CA THR A 569 -38.67 -8.31 100.61
C THR A 569 -38.42 -9.78 100.26
N GLY A 570 -39.12 -10.30 99.25
CA GLY A 570 -38.86 -11.60 98.65
C GLY A 570 -37.85 -11.52 97.51
N ALA A 571 -37.46 -12.66 96.94
CA ALA A 571 -36.57 -12.69 95.78
C ALA A 571 -36.97 -13.78 94.79
N VAL A 572 -36.86 -13.46 93.49
CA VAL A 572 -36.99 -14.43 92.40
C VAL A 572 -35.64 -14.67 91.75
N LEU A 573 -35.31 -15.93 91.49
CA LEU A 573 -34.06 -16.29 90.81
C LEU A 573 -34.27 -16.27 89.30
N VAL A 574 -33.34 -15.68 88.55
CA VAL A 574 -33.40 -15.57 87.10
C VAL A 574 -32.59 -16.68 86.47
N LEU A 575 -33.24 -17.63 85.79
CA LEU A 575 -32.58 -18.72 85.07
C LEU A 575 -31.72 -18.19 83.92
N THR A 576 -30.82 -19.03 83.41
CA THR A 576 -30.00 -18.68 82.22
C THR A 576 -30.84 -18.41 80.97
N SER A 577 -32.00 -19.05 80.85
CA SER A 577 -33.02 -18.77 79.83
C SER A 577 -33.70 -17.41 79.95
N GLY A 578 -33.48 -16.68 81.05
CA GLY A 578 -34.12 -15.39 81.34
C GLY A 578 -35.43 -15.51 82.13
N ARG A 579 -35.95 -16.73 82.33
CA ARG A 579 -37.16 -16.97 83.13
C ARG A 579 -36.89 -16.72 84.61
N ALA A 580 -37.71 -15.89 85.27
CA ALA A 580 -37.67 -15.70 86.71
C ALA A 580 -38.53 -16.75 87.42
N ILE A 581 -38.00 -17.36 88.47
CA ILE A 581 -38.69 -18.38 89.26
C ILE A 581 -38.69 -18.01 90.73
N ASN A 582 -39.82 -18.18 91.39
CA ASN A 582 -39.95 -18.05 92.84
C ASN A 582 -39.78 -19.44 93.48
N VAL A 583 -38.85 -19.57 94.43
CA VAL A 583 -38.58 -20.84 95.12
C VAL A 583 -38.93 -20.69 96.59
N GLN A 584 -39.93 -21.46 97.03
CA GLN A 584 -40.45 -21.37 98.40
C GLN A 584 -39.34 -21.64 99.44
N GLY A 585 -39.09 -20.66 100.31
CA GLY A 585 -38.06 -20.70 101.35
C GLY A 585 -36.74 -19.98 100.98
N ILE A 586 -36.66 -19.40 99.78
CA ILE A 586 -35.59 -18.49 99.34
C ILE A 586 -36.09 -17.04 99.43
N GLY A 587 -35.85 -16.40 100.57
CA GLY A 587 -36.04 -14.94 100.71
C GLY A 587 -34.84 -14.15 100.20
N GLU A 588 -34.90 -12.82 100.27
CA GLU A 588 -33.86 -11.92 99.76
C GLU A 588 -32.45 -12.26 100.29
N ALA A 589 -32.28 -12.45 101.60
CA ALA A 589 -30.98 -12.80 102.18
C ALA A 589 -30.38 -14.11 101.61
N LYS A 590 -31.22 -15.12 101.32
CA LYS A 590 -30.76 -16.40 100.75
C LYS A 590 -30.51 -16.31 99.24
N ALA A 591 -31.27 -15.47 98.53
CA ALA A 591 -31.02 -15.16 97.13
C ALA A 591 -29.71 -14.37 96.95
N ILE A 592 -29.43 -13.42 97.86
CA ILE A 592 -28.14 -12.74 97.95
C ILE A 592 -27.01 -13.76 98.20
N ALA A 593 -27.16 -14.66 99.16
CA ALA A 593 -26.15 -15.68 99.44
C ALA A 593 -25.89 -16.60 98.23
N LEU A 594 -26.93 -16.99 97.49
CA LEU A 594 -26.81 -17.77 96.24
C LEU A 594 -26.12 -16.97 95.12
N ASP A 595 -26.45 -15.68 94.98
CA ASP A 595 -25.86 -14.81 93.97
C ASP A 595 -24.40 -14.48 94.26
N VAL A 596 -24.04 -14.19 95.51
CA VAL A 596 -22.65 -14.01 95.97
C VAL A 596 -21.85 -15.30 95.72
N TRP A 597 -22.35 -16.45 96.17
CA TRP A 597 -21.72 -17.74 95.92
C TRP A 597 -21.47 -18.02 94.43
N ARG A 598 -22.47 -17.76 93.58
CA ARG A 598 -22.31 -17.90 92.13
C ARG A 598 -21.30 -16.90 91.58
N LYS A 599 -21.32 -15.64 92.02
CA LYS A 599 -20.39 -14.58 91.60
C LYS A 599 -18.96 -14.94 91.98
N ASP A 600 -18.73 -15.50 93.16
CA ASP A 600 -17.42 -15.98 93.59
C ASP A 600 -16.93 -17.16 92.75
N LEU A 601 -17.81 -18.13 92.46
CA LEU A 601 -17.50 -19.24 91.55
C LEU A 601 -17.22 -18.76 90.12
N PHE A 602 -17.98 -17.78 89.63
CA PHE A 602 -17.77 -17.17 88.32
C PHE A 602 -16.44 -16.42 88.27
N ALA A 603 -16.14 -15.58 89.28
CA ALA A 603 -14.88 -14.86 89.39
C ALA A 603 -13.69 -15.83 89.45
N SER A 604 -13.81 -16.92 90.22
CA SER A 604 -12.81 -17.98 90.29
C SER A 604 -12.63 -18.71 88.97
N ALA A 605 -13.73 -19.01 88.26
CA ALA A 605 -13.70 -19.68 86.96
C ALA A 605 -13.06 -18.78 85.88
N VAL A 606 -13.40 -17.49 85.86
CA VAL A 606 -12.78 -16.50 84.96
C VAL A 606 -11.29 -16.34 85.25
N ALA A 607 -10.88 -16.31 86.53
CA ALA A 607 -9.47 -16.21 86.90
C ALA A 607 -8.63 -17.42 86.46
N ARG A 608 -9.25 -18.60 86.31
CA ARG A 608 -8.58 -19.85 85.91
C ARG A 608 -8.86 -20.26 84.46
N GLN A 609 -9.57 -19.44 83.70
CA GLN A 609 -9.93 -19.79 82.33
C GLN A 609 -8.68 -19.84 81.43
N PRO A 610 -8.70 -20.63 80.34
CA PRO A 610 -7.60 -20.66 79.39
C PRO A 610 -7.30 -19.26 78.82
N SER A 611 -6.04 -18.84 78.89
CA SER A 611 -5.57 -17.58 78.29
C SER A 611 -5.16 -17.74 76.82
N ALA A 612 -5.02 -18.97 76.33
CA ALA A 612 -4.66 -19.29 74.96
C ALA A 612 -5.39 -20.54 74.43
N LEU A 613 -5.49 -20.63 73.11
CA LEU A 613 -5.90 -21.84 72.40
C LEU A 613 -4.79 -22.89 72.47
N SER A 614 -5.16 -24.18 72.37
CA SER A 614 -4.19 -25.25 72.20
C SER A 614 -3.52 -25.16 70.83
N ALA A 615 -2.34 -25.77 70.68
CA ALA A 615 -1.63 -25.82 69.42
C ALA A 615 -2.48 -26.41 68.29
N ALA A 616 -3.24 -27.47 68.56
CA ALA A 616 -4.10 -28.14 67.58
C ALA A 616 -5.27 -27.25 67.10
N GLU A 617 -5.99 -26.58 68.02
CA GLU A 617 -7.09 -25.67 67.67
C GLU A 617 -6.60 -24.47 66.84
N ARG A 618 -5.45 -23.90 67.23
CA ARG A 618 -4.82 -22.81 66.51
C ARG A 618 -4.40 -23.26 65.10
N GLN A 619 -3.76 -24.42 64.99
CA GLN A 619 -3.32 -24.99 63.73
C GLN A 619 -4.51 -25.24 62.78
N GLN A 620 -5.64 -25.71 63.28
CA GLN A 620 -6.84 -25.93 62.46
C GLN A 620 -7.37 -24.63 61.84
N ILE A 621 -7.40 -23.54 62.62
CA ILE A 621 -7.82 -22.21 62.13
C ILE A 621 -6.81 -21.66 61.10
N GLU A 622 -5.51 -21.78 61.38
CA GLU A 622 -4.43 -21.37 60.48
C GLU A 622 -4.45 -22.16 59.16
N GLN A 623 -4.73 -23.47 59.21
CA GLN A 623 -4.92 -24.30 58.02
C GLN A 623 -6.09 -23.82 57.16
N GLY A 624 -7.22 -23.45 57.76
CA GLY A 624 -8.38 -22.89 57.04
C GLY A 624 -8.04 -21.60 56.29
N ILE A 625 -7.30 -20.68 56.93
CA ILE A 625 -6.83 -19.44 56.29
C ILE A 625 -5.82 -19.75 55.17
N THR A 626 -4.92 -20.70 55.39
CA THR A 626 -3.93 -21.13 54.40
C THR A 626 -4.61 -21.71 53.16
N HIS A 627 -5.64 -22.53 53.34
CA HIS A 627 -6.44 -23.06 52.24
C HIS A 627 -7.12 -21.95 51.44
N ARG A 628 -7.71 -20.96 52.12
CA ARG A 628 -8.36 -19.81 51.46
C ARG A 628 -7.35 -18.93 50.70
N ARG A 629 -6.14 -18.76 51.23
CA ARG A 629 -5.03 -18.09 50.54
C ARG A 629 -4.64 -18.85 49.27
N ALA A 630 -4.54 -20.17 49.32
CA ALA A 630 -4.24 -21.00 48.16
C ALA A 630 -5.33 -20.89 47.08
N GLN A 631 -6.62 -20.87 47.46
CA GLN A 631 -7.73 -20.64 46.53
C GLN A 631 -7.65 -19.28 45.84
N LEU A 632 -7.37 -18.20 46.57
CA LEU A 632 -7.19 -16.85 46.00
C LEU A 632 -5.97 -16.79 45.06
N ALA A 633 -4.88 -17.48 45.40
CA ALA A 633 -3.70 -17.57 44.54
C ALA A 633 -4.01 -18.31 43.22
N LEU A 634 -4.82 -19.37 43.27
CA LEU A 634 -5.31 -20.06 42.07
C LEU A 634 -6.20 -19.15 41.22
N GLN A 635 -7.11 -18.38 41.84
CA GLN A 635 -7.93 -17.40 41.12
C GLN A 635 -7.06 -16.32 40.44
N ARG A 636 -6.02 -15.83 41.11
CA ARG A 636 -5.07 -14.87 40.54
C ARG A 636 -4.37 -15.43 39.30
N LYS A 637 -3.96 -16.70 39.33
CA LYS A 637 -3.36 -17.40 38.18
C LYS A 637 -4.38 -17.60 37.05
N ALA A 638 -5.64 -17.92 37.38
CA ALA A 638 -6.70 -18.07 36.39
C ALA A 638 -7.01 -16.76 35.63
N VAL A 639 -6.96 -15.61 36.32
CA VAL A 639 -7.09 -14.29 35.67
C VAL A 639 -5.99 -14.08 34.63
N GLU A 640 -4.76 -14.49 34.92
CA GLU A 640 -3.65 -14.35 33.98
C GLU A 640 -3.88 -15.19 32.71
N SER A 641 -4.33 -16.44 32.86
CA SER A 641 -4.67 -17.28 31.71
C SER A 641 -5.86 -16.75 30.88
N GLU A 642 -6.87 -16.15 31.53
CA GLU A 642 -8.03 -15.56 30.84
C GLU A 642 -7.60 -14.34 30.00
N ILE A 643 -6.71 -13.50 30.54
CA ILE A 643 -6.19 -12.33 29.84
C ILE A 643 -5.30 -12.74 28.67
N GLU A 644 -4.48 -13.79 28.85
CA GLU A 644 -3.64 -14.30 27.76
C GLU A 644 -4.49 -14.87 26.62
N ALA A 645 -5.55 -15.63 26.92
CA ALA A 645 -6.51 -16.08 25.92
C ALA A 645 -7.19 -14.90 25.18
N SER A 646 -7.53 -13.82 25.89
CA SER A 646 -8.08 -12.61 25.26
C SER A 646 -7.07 -11.89 24.36
N ARG A 647 -5.77 -11.91 24.68
CA ARG A 647 -4.71 -11.34 23.84
C ARG A 647 -4.51 -12.18 22.58
N GLU A 648 -4.50 -13.49 22.71
CA GLU A 648 -4.40 -14.42 21.58
C GLU A 648 -5.60 -14.28 20.64
N GLN A 649 -6.81 -14.13 21.19
CA GLN A 649 -8.00 -13.86 20.39
C GLN A 649 -7.91 -12.51 19.66
N ALA A 650 -7.43 -11.45 20.32
CA ALA A 650 -7.24 -10.15 19.68
C ALA A 650 -6.20 -10.20 18.55
N ARG A 651 -5.12 -10.98 18.75
CA ARG A 651 -4.10 -11.23 17.73
C ARG A 651 -4.69 -11.96 16.53
N LYS A 652 -5.43 -13.05 16.75
CA LYS A 652 -6.09 -13.80 15.69
C LYS A 652 -7.05 -12.92 14.88
N HIS A 653 -7.84 -12.06 15.54
CA HIS A 653 -8.71 -11.11 14.84
C HIS A 653 -7.94 -10.09 13.98
N LEU A 654 -6.75 -9.67 14.41
CA LEU A 654 -5.87 -8.81 13.62
C LEU A 654 -5.32 -9.56 12.40
N GLU A 655 -4.83 -10.77 12.59
CA GLU A 655 -4.29 -11.63 11.52
C GLU A 655 -5.37 -11.94 10.48
N ASP A 656 -6.52 -12.49 10.89
CA ASP A 656 -7.67 -12.78 10.02
C ASP A 656 -8.15 -11.53 9.27
N GLY A 657 -8.17 -10.39 9.97
CA GLY A 657 -8.58 -9.10 9.41
C GLY A 657 -7.61 -8.59 8.35
N LYS A 658 -6.30 -8.66 8.62
CA LYS A 658 -5.24 -8.29 7.68
C LYS A 658 -5.23 -9.20 6.47
N GLU A 659 -5.35 -10.51 6.66
CA GLU A 659 -5.40 -11.48 5.57
C GLU A 659 -6.61 -11.26 4.66
N ARG A 660 -7.80 -11.06 5.24
CA ARG A 660 -9.02 -10.78 4.44
C ARG A 660 -8.84 -9.50 3.63
N LEU A 661 -8.37 -8.43 4.27
CA LEU A 661 -8.14 -7.15 3.61
C LEU A 661 -7.08 -7.26 2.50
N ALA A 662 -6.01 -8.02 2.73
CA ALA A 662 -4.99 -8.31 1.72
C ALA A 662 -5.58 -9.06 0.52
N ARG A 663 -6.35 -10.14 0.75
CA ARG A 663 -7.03 -10.90 -0.31
C ARG A 663 -7.97 -10.03 -1.13
N GLU A 664 -8.79 -9.21 -0.48
CA GLU A 664 -9.70 -8.27 -1.16
C GLU A 664 -8.94 -7.25 -2.00
N ASN A 665 -7.83 -6.73 -1.47
CA ASN A 665 -6.98 -5.79 -2.19
C ASN A 665 -6.28 -6.42 -3.40
N THR A 666 -5.77 -7.65 -3.28
CA THR A 666 -5.19 -8.42 -4.39
C THR A 666 -6.23 -8.63 -5.49
N LEU A 667 -7.42 -9.13 -5.17
CA LEU A 667 -8.50 -9.34 -6.14
C LEU A 667 -8.97 -8.04 -6.81
N ALA A 668 -8.93 -6.92 -6.09
CA ALA A 668 -9.22 -5.61 -6.68
C ALA A 668 -8.09 -5.16 -7.63
N GLY A 669 -6.83 -5.34 -7.24
CA GLY A 669 -5.67 -5.06 -8.09
C GLY A 669 -5.66 -5.89 -9.37
N ASP A 670 -6.03 -7.18 -9.29
CA ASP A 670 -6.12 -8.07 -10.46
C ASP A 670 -7.17 -7.58 -11.46
N ARG A 671 -8.35 -7.19 -10.97
CA ARG A 671 -9.42 -6.59 -11.79
C ARG A 671 -8.98 -5.27 -12.41
N ALA A 672 -8.29 -4.43 -11.64
CA ALA A 672 -7.74 -3.17 -12.13
C ALA A 672 -6.73 -3.40 -13.26
N ARG A 673 -5.82 -4.38 -13.11
CA ARG A 673 -4.89 -4.78 -14.17
C ARG A 673 -5.65 -5.19 -15.43
N GLN A 674 -6.60 -6.11 -15.33
CA GLN A 674 -7.43 -6.54 -16.47
C GLN A 674 -8.10 -5.37 -17.19
N GLN A 675 -8.68 -4.43 -16.44
CA GLN A 675 -9.32 -3.25 -17.01
C GLN A 675 -8.32 -2.32 -17.72
N ARG A 676 -7.09 -2.16 -17.20
CA ARG A 676 -6.01 -1.44 -17.89
C ARG A 676 -5.61 -2.14 -19.19
N GLN A 677 -5.53 -3.48 -19.20
CA GLN A 677 -5.25 -4.24 -20.43
C GLN A 677 -6.34 -3.98 -21.48
N GLU A 678 -7.62 -3.95 -21.08
CA GLU A 678 -8.72 -3.61 -21.97
C GLU A 678 -8.61 -2.17 -22.51
N PHE A 679 -8.27 -1.21 -21.66
CA PHE A 679 -8.00 0.16 -22.11
C PHE A 679 -6.81 0.24 -23.08
N GLY A 680 -5.75 -0.53 -22.87
CA GLY A 680 -4.62 -0.67 -23.80
C GLY A 680 -5.09 -1.16 -25.17
N ARG A 681 -5.84 -2.27 -25.21
CA ARG A 681 -6.42 -2.83 -26.44
C ARG A 681 -7.31 -1.83 -27.17
N ARG A 682 -8.19 -1.13 -26.45
CA ARG A 682 -9.06 -0.08 -27.03
C ARG A 682 -8.25 1.09 -27.58
N THR A 683 -7.12 1.44 -26.95
CA THR A 683 -6.23 2.51 -27.43
C THR A 683 -5.57 2.12 -28.75
N VAL A 684 -5.03 0.89 -28.84
CA VAL A 684 -4.43 0.37 -30.07
C VAL A 684 -5.46 0.30 -31.20
N ALA A 685 -6.65 -0.23 -30.93
CA ALA A 685 -7.74 -0.28 -31.91
C ALA A 685 -8.13 1.12 -32.40
N LEU A 686 -8.18 2.11 -31.50
CA LEU A 686 -8.47 3.49 -31.85
C LEU A 686 -7.38 4.13 -32.71
N GLN A 687 -6.10 3.83 -32.45
CA GLN A 687 -5.00 4.29 -33.31
C GLN A 687 -5.09 3.70 -34.72
N GLN A 688 -5.40 2.41 -34.83
CA GLN A 688 -5.60 1.74 -36.11
C GLN A 688 -6.81 2.34 -36.87
N ASN A 689 -7.92 2.56 -36.19
CA ASN A 689 -9.11 3.20 -36.76
C ASN A 689 -8.84 4.64 -37.19
N SER A 690 -8.10 5.42 -36.40
CA SER A 690 -7.70 6.79 -36.75
C SER A 690 -6.80 6.81 -38.00
N ALA A 691 -5.82 5.91 -38.09
CA ALA A 691 -4.96 5.79 -39.26
C ALA A 691 -5.73 5.34 -40.52
N LEU A 692 -6.72 4.44 -40.36
CA LEU A 692 -7.61 4.04 -41.45
C LEU A 692 -8.50 5.21 -41.90
N HIS A 693 -9.11 5.92 -40.96
CA HIS A 693 -9.94 7.09 -41.21
C HIS A 693 -9.14 8.18 -41.95
N GLY A 694 -7.89 8.45 -41.53
CA GLY A 694 -7.01 9.39 -42.22
C GLY A 694 -6.70 8.99 -43.66
N ARG A 695 -6.38 7.72 -43.91
CA ARG A 695 -6.14 7.19 -45.26
C ARG A 695 -7.37 7.28 -46.15
N LEU A 696 -8.54 6.89 -45.64
CA LEU A 696 -9.80 6.97 -46.37
C LEU A 696 -10.18 8.42 -46.67
N SER A 697 -10.04 9.32 -45.70
CA SER A 697 -10.29 10.76 -45.91
C SER A 697 -9.37 11.35 -47.00
N ALA A 698 -8.07 11.04 -46.97
CA ALA A 698 -7.14 11.47 -48.02
C ALA A 698 -7.51 10.90 -49.40
N SER A 699 -7.90 9.62 -49.46
CA SER A 699 -8.37 9.00 -50.70
C SER A 699 -9.68 9.62 -51.22
N MET A 700 -10.57 10.02 -50.32
CA MET A 700 -11.82 10.71 -50.64
C MET A 700 -11.55 12.11 -51.20
N GLU A 701 -10.61 12.86 -50.61
CA GLU A 701 -10.19 14.16 -51.14
C GLU A 701 -9.54 14.03 -52.51
N ALA A 702 -8.63 13.07 -52.70
CA ALA A 702 -8.03 12.78 -53.99
C ALA A 702 -9.09 12.40 -55.04
N ALA A 703 -10.08 11.58 -54.68
CA ALA A 703 -11.20 11.22 -55.55
C ALA A 703 -12.10 12.43 -55.86
N ARG A 704 -12.33 13.34 -54.90
CA ARG A 704 -13.07 14.60 -55.12
C ARG A 704 -12.32 15.53 -56.06
N LEU A 705 -11.00 15.65 -55.93
CA LEU A 705 -10.14 16.41 -56.84
C LEU A 705 -10.24 15.86 -58.27
N ARG A 706 -10.11 14.54 -58.46
CA ARG A 706 -10.30 13.89 -59.77
C ARG A 706 -11.72 14.09 -60.32
N HIS A 707 -12.74 13.99 -59.47
CA HIS A 707 -14.14 14.26 -59.87
C HIS A 707 -14.34 15.71 -60.34
N ARG A 708 -13.69 16.68 -59.69
CA ARG A 708 -13.67 18.09 -60.13
C ARG A 708 -12.96 18.25 -61.48
N GLY A 709 -11.92 17.43 -61.75
CA GLY A 709 -11.27 17.32 -63.06
C GLY A 709 -12.23 16.95 -64.20
N LEU A 710 -13.30 16.21 -63.92
CA LEU A 710 -14.38 15.87 -64.85
C LEU A 710 -15.43 17.02 -64.97
N SER A 711 -14.95 18.26 -65.04
CA SER A 711 -15.77 19.47 -65.12
C SER A 711 -16.46 19.62 -66.48
N TYR A 712 -17.42 20.55 -66.58
CA TYR A 712 -18.05 20.88 -67.86
C TYR A 712 -17.03 21.49 -68.84
N ALA A 713 -16.17 22.39 -68.35
CA ALA A 713 -15.11 22.99 -69.14
C ALA A 713 -14.09 21.96 -69.64
N SER A 714 -13.68 21.00 -68.79
CA SER A 714 -12.77 19.91 -69.16
C SER A 714 -13.39 19.01 -70.23
N TYR A 715 -14.70 18.74 -70.13
CA TYR A 715 -15.41 17.94 -71.12
C TYR A 715 -15.51 18.66 -72.47
N VAL A 716 -15.86 19.95 -72.48
CA VAL A 716 -15.87 20.77 -73.70
C VAL A 716 -14.47 20.82 -74.32
N ARG A 717 -13.42 21.01 -73.52
CA ARG A 717 -12.02 20.97 -74.00
C ARG A 717 -11.68 19.61 -74.64
N PHE A 718 -12.09 18.51 -74.01
CA PHE A 718 -11.90 17.16 -74.53
C PHE A 718 -12.62 16.93 -75.86
N LEU A 719 -13.85 17.44 -76.02
CA LEU A 719 -14.63 17.33 -77.27
C LEU A 719 -13.88 17.89 -78.48
N TYR A 720 -13.12 18.98 -78.30
CA TYR A 720 -12.39 19.63 -79.39
C TYR A 720 -10.92 19.20 -79.49
N ILE A 721 -10.22 19.08 -78.37
CA ILE A 721 -8.75 18.89 -78.34
C ILE A 721 -8.36 17.42 -78.14
N GLY A 722 -9.26 16.58 -77.62
CA GLY A 722 -9.05 15.13 -77.50
C GLY A 722 -8.13 14.71 -76.36
N ARG A 723 -7.75 15.67 -75.50
CA ARG A 723 -6.98 15.48 -74.28
C ARG A 723 -7.71 16.12 -73.10
#